data_AF-R7BKM3-F1
#
_entry.id   AF-R7BKM3-F1
#
_cell.length_a   1.000
_cell.length_b   1.000
_cell.length_c   1.000
_cell.angle_alpha   90.00
_cell.angle_beta   90.00
_cell.angle_gamma   90.00
#
_symmetry.space_group_name_H-M   'P 1'
#
loop_
_entity.id
_entity.type
_entity.pdbx_description
1 polymer ?
#
loop_
_entity_poly.entity_id
_entity_poly.type
_entity_poly.pdbx_seq_one_letter_code
_entity_poly.pdbx_strand_id
1 'polypeptide(L)'
;MRKILAAVLSAALLLSTPLSVYADDTPDVESAGTDVSVDTPDNAESEENSVDFVSGYIPSDLDNNTPVYENELALYSSVPSSYNTIAEVKSKYPDNRNQNPYGTCWAFSSIGLAEFDLINDGSADRNIDLSELQLIYFLFNSVTDPLGGTEGDYAKYYNENASQNYLNYGGNYGMASRRLTQWVGAAKEMDVPYSTASDILTSGVSDAYAYNADVAHLQNAYLINIKQNPADVKQQIMEHGAVGVMYYHDDYNISTGSNGNDYNYYDTSIGSNAGGHAVMVVGWDDNYSKDNFIWNKPSNNGAWLVRNSWGSHIDYFWMSYETYSLSDTAWAFDFSVDDGFDNNYQLDGGLDATANQQYTTMANVFTSKTDADVKSETLKAVSVSFTHNASVNYKIEVYTDLTDVKNPTSGTKQESATTQGTTAYAGIYTIELADEVEIQPGSSFAIVVSVDKYALEYEQAMKIATGVNLETIVWDCAVSLNNQKTFYKSGNRFYAWPWGNLCVKAFTSDNKYSTPVTPVEKTYTITYNLDGGTNNSSNPSTYKTGNSEITLKAPTRSGYTFAGWYTDNAYKKKITQIPANAASNYVLYARWSKNEDTSVKPINTVSDYVSGLYSKVLGRKADEQGLNGWVNGIQNGSCTAAGVADGFVFSDEYINKHTSDDEYVNMLYRTLMGREPDESGKAGMLQLLGSGHSRKYIFSIFINSEEFTSMCARVGMVSGADDYNGTDDSDKPDDSGNLTEKEKAVREFVIRCYEKILGRSYDEEGLDGWSSQLLGNYLSPAEVAAKGFFNSEEFEKKGVSDELYVTMLYRTFMNREPDKNGFDGWVSELASGMSRSYILHEFAVSQEFTDICASYGMNRGDYPLTDARDQNPGATKFVVRLYRKALGRNYDEDGLNGWCSALLNNVMSPEEIAANGFLHSQEFTAKNLSDEEYLRTLYRTFLDREAGASEVAGWIQSMREQNLTRDDVLQGFANSPEFIGIMAQYGL
;
A
#
# COMPACT_ATOMS: atom_id res chain seq x y z
N MET A 1 51.79 -32.77 57.60
CA MET A 1 50.65 -33.46 58.24
C MET A 1 49.38 -32.64 57.98
N ARG A 2 48.38 -33.27 57.33
CA ARG A 2 46.92 -33.06 57.44
C ARG A 2 46.26 -31.67 57.16
N LYS A 3 45.38 -31.69 56.13
CA LYS A 3 44.06 -31.02 55.93
C LYS A 3 44.06 -29.49 55.62
N ILE A 4 43.21 -28.88 54.76
CA ILE A 4 42.09 -29.24 53.86
C ILE A 4 41.79 -27.98 52.97
N LEU A 5 41.42 -28.20 51.68
CA LEU A 5 40.61 -27.44 50.66
C LEU A 5 40.68 -25.88 50.55
N ALA A 6 40.52 -25.23 49.38
CA ALA A 6 40.46 -25.56 47.95
C ALA A 6 40.41 -24.24 47.14
N ALA A 7 41.00 -24.20 45.93
CA ALA A 7 40.46 -23.60 44.70
C ALA A 7 41.59 -23.33 43.66
N VAL A 8 41.21 -23.49 42.38
CA VAL A 8 41.90 -23.08 41.13
C VAL A 8 42.98 -24.04 40.60
N LEU A 9 42.63 -24.86 39.59
CA LEU A 9 43.09 -24.71 38.19
C LEU A 9 42.65 -25.90 37.29
N SER A 10 42.31 -25.54 36.04
CA SER A 10 42.53 -26.28 34.78
C SER A 10 41.42 -27.12 34.14
N ALA A 11 41.27 -26.81 32.84
CA ALA A 11 41.06 -27.68 31.67
C ALA A 11 39.64 -27.85 31.09
N ALA A 12 39.63 -27.72 29.77
CA ALA A 12 38.55 -27.83 28.80
C ALA A 12 37.59 -29.00 29.01
N LEU A 13 36.30 -28.74 28.79
CA LEU A 13 35.34 -29.50 27.97
C LEU A 13 33.96 -28.89 28.22
N LEU A 14 33.35 -28.23 27.23
CA LEU A 14 31.90 -28.07 27.20
C LEU A 14 31.43 -28.41 25.78
N LEU A 15 30.63 -29.47 25.74
CA LEU A 15 30.09 -30.13 24.57
C LEU A 15 29.05 -29.23 23.90
N SER A 16 29.21 -29.03 22.59
CA SER A 16 28.14 -28.69 21.68
C SER A 16 27.10 -29.81 21.66
N THR A 17 25.83 -29.50 21.90
CA THR A 17 24.72 -30.42 21.65
C THR A 17 24.44 -30.52 20.15
N PRO A 18 24.02 -31.70 19.65
CA PRO A 18 24.00 -32.03 18.22
C PRO A 18 22.71 -31.59 17.51
N LEU A 19 22.82 -31.64 16.18
CA LEU A 19 21.77 -31.56 15.17
C LEU A 19 20.42 -32.14 15.63
N SER A 20 19.33 -31.42 15.32
CA SER A 20 17.98 -31.98 15.29
C SER A 20 17.86 -32.95 14.11
N VAL A 21 17.85 -34.24 14.44
CA VAL A 21 17.41 -35.33 13.56
C VAL A 21 16.02 -35.71 14.05
N TYR A 22 15.00 -35.52 13.22
CA TYR A 22 13.70 -36.13 13.47
C TYR A 22 13.76 -37.59 13.04
N ALA A 23 13.67 -38.50 14.01
CA ALA A 23 13.40 -39.92 13.78
C ALA A 23 11.90 -40.16 13.93
N ASP A 24 11.31 -40.81 12.94
CA ASP A 24 9.93 -41.27 12.95
C ASP A 24 9.83 -42.56 13.79
N ASP A 25 9.17 -42.47 14.94
CA ASP A 25 8.87 -43.62 15.80
C ASP A 25 7.44 -44.11 15.50
N THR A 26 7.31 -45.06 14.57
CA THR A 26 6.09 -45.86 14.43
C THR A 26 6.13 -47.06 15.39
N PRO A 27 5.09 -47.33 16.21
CA PRO A 27 5.03 -48.56 16.99
C PRO A 27 4.51 -49.74 16.16
N ASP A 28 5.24 -50.86 16.24
CA ASP A 28 4.89 -52.18 15.71
C ASP A 28 3.50 -52.66 16.15
N VAL A 29 2.67 -53.09 15.19
CA VAL A 29 1.53 -53.98 15.43
C VAL A 29 1.71 -55.25 14.59
N GLU A 30 1.74 -56.37 15.30
CA GLU A 30 1.96 -57.72 14.79
C GLU A 30 0.99 -58.16 13.69
N SER A 31 1.53 -58.98 12.78
CA SER A 31 0.85 -59.63 11.68
C SER A 31 -0.29 -60.57 12.10
N ALA A 32 -1.42 -60.50 11.39
CA ALA A 32 -2.29 -61.66 11.14
C ALA A 32 -2.64 -61.69 9.65
N GLY A 33 -2.33 -62.84 9.02
CA GLY A 33 -2.23 -62.98 7.57
C GLY A 33 -3.54 -63.07 6.79
N THR A 34 -3.38 -62.76 5.49
CA THR A 34 -3.99 -63.38 4.31
C THR A 34 -5.46 -63.80 4.38
N ASP A 35 -6.30 -63.14 3.57
CA ASP A 35 -6.90 -63.86 2.45
C ASP A 35 -7.19 -62.95 1.26
N VAL A 36 -6.89 -63.47 0.07
CA VAL A 36 -7.17 -62.86 -1.23
C VAL A 36 -8.48 -63.45 -1.73
N SER A 37 -9.49 -62.62 -2.00
CA SER A 37 -10.60 -63.01 -2.88
C SER A 37 -10.85 -61.92 -3.92
N VAL A 38 -10.43 -62.23 -5.14
CA VAL A 38 -10.89 -61.61 -6.38
C VAL A 38 -12.38 -61.93 -6.56
N ASP A 39 -13.24 -60.94 -6.74
CA ASP A 39 -14.33 -61.06 -7.73
C ASP A 39 -14.96 -59.72 -8.17
N THR A 40 -15.31 -59.75 -9.45
CA THR A 40 -15.73 -58.74 -10.45
C THR A 40 -16.95 -57.82 -10.17
N PRO A 41 -17.19 -56.78 -11.03
CA PRO A 41 -17.90 -55.55 -10.70
C PRO A 41 -19.40 -55.59 -11.05
N ASP A 42 -20.23 -54.91 -10.25
CA ASP A 42 -21.46 -54.24 -10.71
C ASP A 42 -22.14 -53.51 -9.54
N ASN A 43 -22.12 -52.19 -9.56
CA ASN A 43 -23.34 -51.36 -9.57
C ASN A 43 -22.95 -49.89 -9.71
N ALA A 44 -23.23 -49.35 -10.89
CA ALA A 44 -23.18 -47.92 -11.16
C ALA A 44 -24.37 -47.23 -10.48
N GLU A 45 -24.11 -46.52 -9.38
CA GLU A 45 -24.96 -45.44 -8.89
C GLU A 45 -24.08 -44.25 -8.46
N SER A 46 -24.13 -43.20 -9.30
CA SER A 46 -23.69 -41.82 -9.07
C SER A 46 -22.40 -41.59 -8.27
N GLU A 47 -21.26 -41.55 -8.98
CA GLU A 47 -20.04 -40.87 -8.53
C GLU A 47 -20.31 -39.36 -8.46
N GLU A 48 -20.57 -38.86 -7.26
CA GLU A 48 -20.33 -37.47 -6.92
C GLU A 48 -18.81 -37.36 -6.63
N ASN A 49 -18.07 -36.69 -7.51
CA ASN A 49 -16.62 -36.56 -7.48
C ASN A 49 -16.11 -36.05 -6.11
N SER A 50 -15.68 -36.94 -5.21
CA SER A 50 -14.84 -36.57 -4.07
C SER A 50 -13.41 -36.40 -4.57
N VAL A 51 -12.94 -35.15 -4.63
CA VAL A 51 -11.52 -34.85 -4.82
C VAL A 51 -10.88 -34.91 -3.44
N ASP A 52 -10.10 -35.95 -3.15
CA ASP A 52 -9.41 -36.07 -1.85
C ASP A 52 -8.41 -34.92 -1.67
N PHE A 53 -8.42 -34.27 -0.49
CA PHE A 53 -7.45 -33.23 -0.14
C PHE A 53 -6.01 -33.78 -0.11
N VAL A 54 -5.08 -33.06 -0.76
CA VAL A 54 -3.64 -33.40 -0.76
C VAL A 54 -2.87 -32.40 0.10
N SER A 55 -2.40 -32.87 1.26
CA SER A 55 -1.51 -32.11 2.15
C SER A 55 -0.18 -31.81 1.46
N GLY A 56 0.30 -30.58 1.61
CA GLY A 56 1.52 -30.11 0.93
C GLY A 56 2.33 -29.08 1.71
N TYR A 57 1.89 -28.70 2.91
CA TYR A 57 2.62 -27.72 3.72
C TYR A 57 3.54 -28.42 4.72
N ILE A 58 4.81 -28.01 4.77
CA ILE A 58 5.80 -28.47 5.77
C ILE A 58 5.85 -27.44 6.89
N PRO A 59 5.33 -27.74 8.10
CA PRO A 59 5.36 -26.79 9.21
C PRO A 59 6.77 -26.29 9.53
N SER A 60 6.87 -25.01 9.82
CA SER A 60 8.07 -24.30 10.27
C SER A 60 7.87 -23.79 11.69
N ASP A 61 8.98 -23.61 12.42
CA ASP A 61 8.95 -22.93 13.72
C ASP A 61 8.37 -21.51 13.61
N LEU A 62 8.52 -20.85 12.46
CA LEU A 62 7.98 -19.52 12.22
C LEU A 62 6.45 -19.50 12.21
N ASP A 63 5.78 -20.59 11.84
CA ASP A 63 4.31 -20.59 11.72
C ASP A 63 3.61 -20.35 13.06
N ASN A 64 4.22 -20.80 14.17
CA ASN A 64 3.63 -20.72 15.51
C ASN A 64 4.44 -19.86 16.49
N ASN A 65 5.64 -19.40 16.12
CA ASN A 65 6.50 -18.56 16.98
C ASN A 65 6.68 -17.13 16.44
N THR A 66 5.72 -16.61 15.66
CA THR A 66 5.80 -15.23 15.17
C THR A 66 5.88 -14.23 16.33
N PRO A 67 6.93 -13.38 16.36
CA PRO A 67 7.10 -12.40 17.43
C PRO A 67 5.91 -11.48 17.55
N VAL A 68 5.37 -11.40 18.76
CA VAL A 68 4.36 -10.41 19.13
C VAL A 68 5.07 -9.11 19.43
N TYR A 69 4.58 -8.01 18.85
CA TYR A 69 5.07 -6.67 19.10
C TYR A 69 3.97 -5.83 19.74
N GLU A 70 4.35 -4.95 20.66
CA GLU A 70 3.46 -3.91 21.12
C GLU A 70 3.42 -2.82 20.06
N ASN A 71 2.28 -2.70 19.43
CA ASN A 71 2.11 -1.73 18.37
C ASN A 71 1.94 -0.34 19.00
N GLU A 72 3.03 0.41 19.11
CA GLU A 72 2.98 1.84 19.52
C GLU A 72 2.20 2.69 18.48
N LEU A 73 1.99 2.16 17.27
CA LEU A 73 1.24 2.75 16.14
C LEU A 73 -0.21 2.22 16.00
N ALA A 74 -0.64 1.18 16.73
CA ALA A 74 -1.95 0.50 16.61
C ALA A 74 -3.15 1.37 17.01
N LEU A 75 -2.91 2.57 17.52
CA LEU A 75 -4.00 3.45 17.93
C LEU A 75 -4.69 4.18 16.76
N TYR A 76 -4.23 4.04 15.49
CA TYR A 76 -4.67 4.92 14.38
C TYR A 76 -5.20 4.31 13.08
N SER A 77 -5.24 2.99 12.86
CA SER A 77 -5.95 2.46 11.69
C SER A 77 -7.31 1.87 12.10
N SER A 78 -8.39 2.63 11.89
CA SER A 78 -9.73 2.04 11.92
C SER A 78 -9.92 1.20 10.65
N VAL A 79 -9.49 -0.06 10.68
CA VAL A 79 -9.82 -1.02 9.61
C VAL A 79 -11.34 -1.25 9.58
N PRO A 80 -11.96 -1.37 8.40
CA PRO A 80 -13.41 -1.57 8.29
C PRO A 80 -13.83 -2.90 8.93
N SER A 81 -15.09 -2.99 9.36
CA SER A 81 -15.63 -4.23 9.94
C SER A 81 -15.75 -5.37 8.93
N SER A 82 -15.65 -5.08 7.63
CA SER A 82 -15.60 -6.08 6.56
C SER A 82 -14.83 -5.54 5.37
N TYR A 83 -14.20 -6.43 4.61
CA TYR A 83 -13.44 -6.08 3.40
C TYR A 83 -13.43 -7.28 2.46
N ASN A 84 -13.76 -7.03 1.18
CA ASN A 84 -13.91 -7.98 0.09
C ASN A 84 -15.00 -9.07 0.29
N THR A 85 -15.88 -9.16 -0.69
CA THR A 85 -16.78 -10.30 -0.93
C THR A 85 -16.18 -11.24 -1.98
N ILE A 86 -16.62 -12.50 -2.02
CA ILE A 86 -16.18 -13.47 -3.04
C ILE A 86 -16.35 -12.92 -4.46
N ALA A 87 -17.45 -12.22 -4.73
CA ALA A 87 -17.73 -11.63 -6.05
C ALA A 87 -16.73 -10.53 -6.41
N GLU A 88 -16.37 -9.67 -5.45
CA GLU A 88 -15.37 -8.62 -5.64
C GLU A 88 -14.00 -9.22 -5.92
N VAL A 89 -13.58 -10.22 -5.13
CA VAL A 89 -12.28 -10.90 -5.33
C VAL A 89 -12.22 -11.56 -6.71
N LYS A 90 -13.25 -12.32 -7.11
CA LYS A 90 -13.32 -12.96 -8.43
C LYS A 90 -13.31 -11.97 -9.59
N SER A 91 -13.84 -10.76 -9.38
CA SER A 91 -13.83 -9.72 -10.40
C SER A 91 -12.48 -9.02 -10.56
N LYS A 92 -11.71 -8.92 -9.47
CA LYS A 92 -10.47 -8.13 -9.38
C LYS A 92 -9.20 -8.95 -9.61
N TYR A 93 -9.14 -10.19 -9.14
CA TYR A 93 -7.91 -11.00 -9.12
C TYR A 93 -7.98 -12.18 -10.11
N PRO A 94 -6.86 -12.90 -10.35
CA PRO A 94 -6.82 -14.04 -11.27
C PRO A 94 -7.80 -15.14 -10.88
N ASP A 95 -8.23 -15.94 -11.84
CA ASP A 95 -9.13 -17.07 -11.58
C ASP A 95 -8.44 -18.10 -10.65
N ASN A 96 -9.23 -18.83 -9.85
CA ASN A 96 -8.68 -19.83 -8.93
C ASN A 96 -8.08 -21.02 -9.71
N ARG A 97 -6.85 -21.40 -9.36
CA ARG A 97 -6.09 -22.49 -10.00
C ARG A 97 -6.10 -23.76 -9.13
N ASN A 98 -5.79 -24.91 -9.73
CA ASN A 98 -5.93 -26.22 -9.10
C ASN A 98 -4.57 -26.90 -8.92
N GLN A 99 -4.15 -27.10 -7.67
CA GLN A 99 -2.93 -27.81 -7.30
C GLN A 99 -3.00 -29.32 -7.53
N ASN A 100 -4.22 -29.88 -7.64
CA ASN A 100 -4.38 -31.33 -7.65
C ASN A 100 -3.71 -31.96 -8.88
N PRO A 101 -3.04 -33.12 -8.73
CA PRO A 101 -3.06 -34.00 -7.57
C PRO A 101 -1.87 -33.81 -6.59
N TYR A 102 -1.20 -32.66 -6.60
CA TYR A 102 0.08 -32.50 -5.91
C TYR A 102 0.02 -31.71 -4.60
N GLY A 103 0.91 -32.06 -3.66
CA GLY A 103 1.12 -31.36 -2.38
C GLY A 103 1.83 -30.01 -2.54
N THR A 104 1.24 -29.08 -3.29
CA THR A 104 1.89 -27.83 -3.73
C THR A 104 1.19 -26.55 -3.29
N CYS A 105 0.25 -26.63 -2.34
CA CYS A 105 -0.52 -25.49 -1.82
C CYS A 105 0.35 -24.29 -1.40
N TRP A 106 1.53 -24.55 -0.82
CA TRP A 106 2.48 -23.52 -0.40
C TRP A 106 2.97 -22.65 -1.58
N ALA A 107 3.17 -23.24 -2.76
CA ALA A 107 3.62 -22.54 -3.95
C ALA A 107 2.47 -21.73 -4.57
N PHE A 108 1.27 -22.32 -4.68
CA PHE A 108 0.06 -21.62 -5.14
C PHE A 108 -0.26 -20.41 -4.27
N SER A 109 -0.20 -20.57 -2.96
CA SER A 109 -0.43 -19.45 -2.05
C SER A 109 0.66 -18.38 -2.19
N SER A 110 1.95 -18.76 -2.20
CA SER A 110 3.07 -17.81 -2.30
C SER A 110 3.08 -17.01 -3.61
N ILE A 111 2.85 -17.69 -4.74
CA ILE A 111 2.75 -17.03 -6.06
C ILE A 111 1.46 -16.22 -6.16
N GLY A 112 0.36 -16.71 -5.59
CA GLY A 112 -0.88 -15.94 -5.47
C GLY A 112 -0.70 -14.64 -4.67
N LEU A 113 0.11 -14.63 -3.60
CA LEU A 113 0.44 -13.39 -2.88
C LEU A 113 1.15 -12.39 -3.80
N ALA A 114 2.11 -12.85 -4.61
CA ALA A 114 2.79 -12.00 -5.58
C ALA A 114 1.79 -11.38 -6.58
N GLU A 115 0.87 -12.17 -7.12
CA GLU A 115 -0.13 -11.69 -8.08
C GLU A 115 -1.09 -10.67 -7.45
N PHE A 116 -1.57 -10.95 -6.23
CA PHE A 116 -2.49 -10.07 -5.52
C PHE A 116 -1.86 -8.73 -5.18
N ASP A 117 -0.62 -8.77 -4.70
CA ASP A 117 0.16 -7.59 -4.36
C ASP A 117 0.44 -6.72 -5.58
N LEU A 118 0.96 -7.31 -6.67
CA LEU A 118 1.20 -6.59 -7.93
C LEU A 118 -0.06 -5.95 -8.52
N ILE A 119 -1.22 -6.61 -8.37
CA ILE A 119 -2.51 -6.04 -8.79
C ILE A 119 -2.92 -4.87 -7.89
N ASN A 120 -2.67 -4.98 -6.58
CA ASN A 120 -2.98 -3.94 -5.62
C ASN A 120 -2.14 -2.68 -5.80
N ASP A 121 -0.87 -2.83 -6.14
CA ASP A 121 0.04 -1.75 -6.52
C ASP A 121 -0.30 -1.12 -7.89
N GLY A 122 -1.21 -1.75 -8.63
CA GLY A 122 -1.56 -1.36 -10.00
C GLY A 122 -0.40 -1.56 -10.98
N SER A 123 0.52 -2.46 -10.64
CA SER A 123 1.67 -2.88 -11.47
C SER A 123 1.30 -4.05 -12.39
N ALA A 124 0.25 -4.79 -12.05
CA ALA A 124 -0.37 -5.84 -12.86
C ALA A 124 -1.90 -5.67 -12.96
N ASP A 125 -2.52 -6.42 -13.86
CA ASP A 125 -3.98 -6.57 -13.92
C ASP A 125 -4.39 -8.03 -13.63
N ARG A 126 -5.69 -8.30 -13.56
CA ARG A 126 -6.23 -9.63 -13.21
C ARG A 126 -5.76 -10.79 -14.09
N ASN A 127 -5.14 -10.52 -15.24
CA ASN A 127 -4.67 -11.54 -16.17
C ASN A 127 -3.19 -11.90 -15.96
N ILE A 128 -2.53 -11.35 -14.93
CA ILE A 128 -1.22 -11.87 -14.51
C ILE A 128 -1.35 -13.35 -14.13
N ASP A 129 -0.38 -14.14 -14.57
CA ASP A 129 -0.35 -15.59 -14.40
C ASP A 129 1.11 -16.03 -14.24
N LEU A 130 1.50 -16.22 -13.00
CA LEU A 130 2.87 -16.55 -12.57
C LEU A 130 2.98 -18.04 -12.27
N SER A 131 4.16 -18.61 -12.50
CA SER A 131 4.40 -20.06 -12.44
C SER A 131 4.66 -20.54 -11.01
N GLU A 132 3.75 -21.35 -10.46
CA GLU A 132 4.03 -22.15 -9.27
C GLU A 132 5.12 -23.19 -9.53
N LEU A 133 5.13 -23.79 -10.72
CA LEU A 133 6.02 -24.89 -11.04
C LEU A 133 7.49 -24.45 -11.09
N GLN A 134 7.76 -23.21 -11.50
CA GLN A 134 9.09 -22.61 -11.43
C GLN A 134 9.58 -22.53 -9.98
N LEU A 135 8.77 -21.97 -9.07
CA LEU A 135 9.10 -21.88 -7.64
C LEU A 135 9.31 -23.26 -7.02
N ILE A 136 8.42 -24.21 -7.32
CA ILE A 136 8.53 -25.60 -6.84
C ILE A 136 9.85 -26.22 -7.29
N TYR A 137 10.17 -26.14 -8.59
CA TYR A 137 11.36 -26.80 -9.11
C TYR A 137 12.64 -26.24 -8.49
N PHE A 138 12.81 -24.92 -8.47
CA PHE A 138 14.05 -24.29 -8.02
C PHE A 138 14.21 -24.22 -6.50
N LEU A 139 13.13 -24.38 -5.73
CA LEU A 139 13.24 -24.65 -4.31
C LEU A 139 13.94 -26.00 -4.06
N PHE A 140 13.62 -27.03 -4.84
CA PHE A 140 14.21 -28.37 -4.68
C PHE A 140 15.47 -28.63 -5.50
N ASN A 141 15.73 -27.83 -6.53
CA ASN A 141 16.85 -27.97 -7.46
C ASN A 141 17.42 -26.59 -7.76
N SER A 142 18.19 -26.04 -6.84
CA SER A 142 18.73 -24.68 -7.00
C SER A 142 19.83 -24.61 -8.06
N VAL A 143 20.02 -23.41 -8.60
CA VAL A 143 21.15 -23.06 -9.48
C VAL A 143 22.03 -22.05 -8.75
N THR A 144 23.33 -22.05 -8.99
CA THR A 144 24.24 -21.03 -8.45
C THR A 144 23.90 -19.66 -9.01
N ASP A 145 23.95 -18.62 -8.16
CA ASP A 145 23.62 -17.27 -8.58
C ASP A 145 24.56 -16.74 -9.69
N PRO A 146 24.07 -15.88 -10.59
CA PRO A 146 24.89 -15.38 -11.71
C PRO A 146 26.12 -14.57 -11.31
N LEU A 147 26.17 -14.03 -10.09
CA LEU A 147 27.29 -13.27 -9.56
C LEU A 147 28.29 -14.14 -8.77
N GLY A 148 27.98 -15.43 -8.58
CA GLY A 148 28.81 -16.42 -7.87
C GLY A 148 28.93 -16.18 -6.37
N GLY A 149 28.06 -15.36 -5.79
CA GLY A 149 28.04 -15.06 -4.36
C GLY A 149 27.70 -16.27 -3.49
N THR A 150 26.80 -17.13 -3.95
CA THR A 150 26.29 -18.34 -3.28
C THR A 150 27.01 -19.61 -3.75
N GLU A 151 28.22 -19.51 -4.30
CA GLU A 151 29.01 -20.68 -4.69
C GLU A 151 29.24 -21.60 -3.48
N GLY A 152 28.74 -22.83 -3.57
CA GLY A 152 28.78 -23.84 -2.50
C GLY A 152 27.45 -24.04 -1.78
N ASP A 153 26.52 -23.10 -1.90
CA ASP A 153 25.15 -23.25 -1.43
C ASP A 153 24.34 -23.96 -2.53
N TYR A 154 23.54 -24.96 -2.16
CA TYR A 154 22.63 -25.60 -3.10
C TYR A 154 21.50 -26.33 -2.38
N ALA A 155 20.36 -26.50 -3.07
CA ALA A 155 19.29 -27.41 -2.73
C ALA A 155 19.17 -28.49 -3.81
N LYS A 156 19.18 -29.76 -3.40
CA LYS A 156 18.98 -30.89 -4.30
C LYS A 156 18.10 -31.96 -3.68
N TYR A 157 16.96 -32.24 -4.33
CA TYR A 157 16.08 -33.35 -4.01
C TYR A 157 16.34 -34.57 -4.90
N TYR A 158 16.37 -35.75 -4.30
CA TYR A 158 16.64 -37.04 -4.96
C TYR A 158 15.36 -37.87 -4.99
N ASN A 159 14.56 -37.72 -6.06
CA ASN A 159 13.29 -38.42 -6.22
C ASN A 159 13.45 -39.96 -6.12
N GLU A 160 14.56 -40.49 -6.61
CA GLU A 160 14.89 -41.93 -6.59
C GLU A 160 15.13 -42.49 -5.18
N ASN A 161 15.43 -41.61 -4.21
CA ASN A 161 15.74 -41.98 -2.83
C ASN A 161 14.54 -41.77 -1.88
N ALA A 162 13.47 -41.14 -2.36
CA ALA A 162 12.36 -40.67 -1.57
C ALA A 162 11.13 -41.58 -1.69
N SER A 163 10.30 -41.63 -0.64
CA SER A 163 8.98 -42.29 -0.67
C SER A 163 7.95 -41.53 -1.53
N GLN A 164 8.16 -40.23 -1.70
CA GLN A 164 7.36 -39.34 -2.52
C GLN A 164 8.28 -38.39 -3.30
N ASN A 165 7.90 -38.00 -4.51
CA ASN A 165 8.68 -37.03 -5.28
C ASN A 165 8.47 -35.59 -4.74
N TYR A 166 9.31 -34.65 -5.17
CA TYR A 166 9.27 -33.28 -4.67
C TYR A 166 7.95 -32.52 -4.91
N LEU A 167 7.11 -32.92 -5.89
CA LEU A 167 5.78 -32.32 -6.06
C LEU A 167 4.84 -32.67 -4.90
N ASN A 168 5.08 -33.77 -4.20
CA ASN A 168 4.28 -34.23 -3.07
C ASN A 168 5.02 -34.11 -1.73
N TYR A 169 6.28 -33.67 -1.73
CA TYR A 169 7.04 -33.52 -0.50
C TYR A 169 6.57 -32.32 0.34
N GLY A 170 6.18 -31.23 -0.34
CA GLY A 170 5.66 -30.02 0.28
C GLY A 170 6.70 -28.94 0.57
N GLY A 171 6.25 -27.78 1.07
CA GLY A 171 7.08 -26.61 1.36
C GLY A 171 6.36 -25.63 2.27
N ASN A 172 6.91 -24.43 2.49
CA ASN A 172 6.29 -23.40 3.32
C ASN A 172 6.66 -21.97 2.89
N TYR A 173 6.01 -20.96 3.48
CA TYR A 173 6.24 -19.55 3.15
C TYR A 173 7.66 -19.06 3.49
N GLY A 174 8.30 -19.63 4.51
CA GLY A 174 9.69 -19.31 4.85
C GLY A 174 10.65 -19.73 3.74
N MET A 175 10.54 -20.97 3.27
CA MET A 175 11.37 -21.47 2.16
C MET A 175 11.07 -20.73 0.84
N ALA A 176 9.79 -20.42 0.59
CA ALA A 176 9.37 -19.66 -0.58
C ALA A 176 9.93 -18.24 -0.57
N SER A 177 9.78 -17.50 0.53
CA SER A 177 10.29 -16.12 0.63
C SER A 177 11.82 -16.05 0.50
N ARG A 178 12.55 -17.03 1.05
CA ARG A 178 14.01 -17.14 0.86
C ARG A 178 14.39 -17.35 -0.60
N ARG A 179 13.71 -18.26 -1.30
CA ARG A 179 13.99 -18.51 -2.71
C ARG A 179 13.66 -17.30 -3.58
N LEU A 180 12.53 -16.64 -3.31
CA LEU A 180 12.10 -15.46 -4.07
C LEU A 180 12.98 -14.23 -3.82
N THR A 181 13.45 -14.00 -2.59
CA THR A 181 14.41 -12.90 -2.28
C THR A 181 15.81 -13.12 -2.83
N GLN A 182 16.13 -14.34 -3.28
CA GLN A 182 17.34 -14.62 -4.06
C GLN A 182 17.21 -14.20 -5.53
N TRP A 183 16.06 -13.66 -5.94
CA TRP A 183 15.64 -13.43 -7.33
C TRP A 183 15.58 -14.75 -8.10
N VAL A 184 14.90 -15.73 -7.50
CA VAL A 184 14.53 -16.97 -8.19
C VAL A 184 13.02 -17.04 -8.25
N GLY A 185 12.47 -16.58 -9.36
CA GLY A 185 11.06 -16.27 -9.52
C GLY A 185 10.74 -14.80 -9.17
N ALA A 186 9.54 -14.32 -9.47
CA ALA A 186 8.44 -15.07 -10.07
C ALA A 186 8.50 -15.05 -11.61
N ALA A 187 8.47 -16.22 -12.26
CA ALA A 187 8.39 -16.35 -13.72
C ALA A 187 6.94 -16.46 -14.20
N LYS A 188 6.68 -16.32 -15.50
CA LYS A 188 5.33 -16.48 -16.07
C LYS A 188 4.93 -17.95 -16.13
N GLU A 189 3.65 -18.24 -15.91
CA GLU A 189 3.07 -19.58 -16.06
C GLU A 189 3.31 -20.15 -17.48
N MET A 190 3.24 -19.31 -18.52
CA MET A 190 3.50 -19.76 -19.89
C MET A 190 4.94 -20.24 -20.15
N ASP A 191 5.90 -19.83 -19.33
CA ASP A 191 7.31 -20.18 -19.49
C ASP A 191 7.64 -21.52 -18.81
N VAL A 192 7.01 -21.78 -17.66
CA VAL A 192 7.10 -23.05 -16.92
C VAL A 192 5.70 -23.51 -16.49
N PRO A 193 4.90 -24.10 -17.38
CA PRO A 193 3.48 -24.35 -17.10
C PRO A 193 3.26 -25.47 -16.09
N TYR A 194 2.40 -25.25 -15.10
CA TYR A 194 1.99 -26.23 -14.11
C TYR A 194 1.40 -27.50 -14.73
N SER A 195 0.76 -27.38 -15.90
CA SER A 195 0.27 -28.53 -16.69
C SER A 195 1.37 -29.55 -17.08
N THR A 196 2.65 -29.17 -16.98
CA THR A 196 3.81 -30.04 -17.25
C THR A 196 4.44 -30.64 -15.99
N ALA A 197 3.82 -30.47 -14.80
CA ALA A 197 4.41 -30.87 -13.52
C ALA A 197 4.89 -32.33 -13.48
N SER A 198 4.13 -33.29 -14.02
CA SER A 198 4.56 -34.69 -14.09
C SER A 198 5.82 -34.91 -14.94
N ASP A 199 5.97 -34.12 -16.00
CA ASP A 199 7.04 -34.30 -16.99
C ASP A 199 8.38 -33.82 -16.43
N ILE A 200 8.36 -32.71 -15.67
CA ILE A 200 9.57 -32.11 -15.09
C ILE A 200 10.26 -33.00 -14.06
N LEU A 201 9.55 -33.99 -13.48
CA LEU A 201 10.16 -35.01 -12.60
C LEU A 201 11.30 -35.77 -13.29
N THR A 202 11.24 -35.88 -14.62
CA THR A 202 12.27 -36.53 -15.44
C THR A 202 13.05 -35.53 -16.29
N SER A 203 12.38 -34.53 -16.88
CA SER A 203 13.05 -33.59 -17.80
C SER A 203 13.79 -32.46 -17.11
N GLY A 204 13.44 -32.15 -15.86
CA GLY A 204 13.86 -30.93 -15.17
C GLY A 204 13.28 -29.66 -15.79
N VAL A 205 13.73 -28.51 -15.29
CA VAL A 205 13.46 -27.16 -15.81
C VAL A 205 14.81 -26.53 -16.17
N SER A 206 14.85 -25.73 -17.23
CA SER A 206 16.08 -25.07 -17.66
C SER A 206 16.52 -23.99 -16.66
N ASP A 207 17.80 -23.98 -16.30
CA ASP A 207 18.44 -22.95 -15.46
C ASP A 207 18.20 -21.51 -15.92
N ALA A 208 17.86 -21.29 -17.20
CA ALA A 208 17.49 -19.96 -17.71
C ALA A 208 16.28 -19.36 -16.96
N TYR A 209 15.37 -20.21 -16.47
CA TYR A 209 14.20 -19.82 -15.69
C TYR A 209 14.48 -19.62 -14.20
N ALA A 210 15.74 -19.76 -13.76
CA ALA A 210 16.12 -19.51 -12.37
C ALA A 210 16.29 -18.01 -12.09
N TYR A 211 16.92 -17.23 -12.97
CA TYR A 211 17.28 -15.82 -12.70
C TYR A 211 16.98 -14.85 -13.85
N ASN A 212 16.63 -15.34 -15.05
CA ASN A 212 16.47 -14.49 -16.25
C ASN A 212 15.03 -14.38 -16.74
N ALA A 213 14.10 -15.08 -16.10
CA ALA A 213 12.69 -15.14 -16.50
C ALA A 213 11.76 -14.45 -15.50
N ASP A 214 12.34 -13.86 -14.45
CA ASP A 214 11.61 -13.20 -13.39
C ASP A 214 10.93 -11.96 -13.96
N VAL A 215 9.65 -11.79 -13.64
CA VAL A 215 8.86 -10.61 -14.05
C VAL A 215 8.59 -9.66 -12.88
N ALA A 216 8.86 -10.12 -11.66
CA ALA A 216 8.76 -9.36 -10.43
C ALA A 216 9.65 -10.01 -9.35
N HIS A 217 10.17 -9.17 -8.46
CA HIS A 217 11.01 -9.59 -7.34
C HIS A 217 10.37 -9.25 -6.01
N LEU A 218 10.43 -10.19 -5.06
CA LEU A 218 10.00 -10.00 -3.68
C LEU A 218 10.94 -9.00 -2.99
N GLN A 219 10.42 -7.83 -2.63
CA GLN A 219 11.15 -6.76 -1.94
C GLN A 219 11.08 -6.94 -0.43
N ASN A 220 9.90 -7.25 0.10
CA ASN A 220 9.68 -7.42 1.53
C ASN A 220 8.77 -8.62 1.83
N ALA A 221 9.01 -9.27 2.97
CA ALA A 221 8.15 -10.32 3.50
C ALA A 221 7.94 -10.12 5.00
N TYR A 222 6.70 -9.93 5.45
CA TYR A 222 6.36 -9.64 6.84
C TYR A 222 5.64 -10.81 7.50
N LEU A 223 5.99 -11.09 8.75
CA LEU A 223 5.35 -12.08 9.61
C LEU A 223 4.58 -11.34 10.70
N ILE A 224 3.27 -11.56 10.76
CA ILE A 224 2.38 -10.91 11.71
C ILE A 224 1.57 -11.96 12.44
N ASN A 225 1.45 -11.81 13.77
CA ASN A 225 0.65 -12.73 14.56
C ASN A 225 -0.85 -12.48 14.29
N ILE A 226 -1.51 -13.36 13.54
CA ILE A 226 -2.91 -13.16 13.14
C ILE A 226 -3.90 -13.20 14.30
N LYS A 227 -3.55 -13.90 15.39
CA LYS A 227 -4.40 -14.04 16.57
C LYS A 227 -4.26 -12.87 17.53
N GLN A 228 -3.05 -12.32 17.64
CA GLN A 228 -2.74 -11.23 18.58
C GLN A 228 -2.78 -9.84 17.94
N ASN A 229 -2.48 -9.74 16.64
CA ASN A 229 -2.44 -8.51 15.85
C ASN A 229 -3.38 -8.56 14.62
N PRO A 230 -4.68 -8.93 14.76
CA PRO A 230 -5.57 -9.10 13.61
C PRO A 230 -5.84 -7.80 12.84
N ALA A 231 -5.74 -6.63 13.49
CA ALA A 231 -5.89 -5.34 12.82
C ALA A 231 -4.75 -5.06 11.84
N ASP A 232 -3.51 -5.38 12.22
CA ASP A 232 -2.34 -5.24 11.36
C ASP A 232 -2.42 -6.21 10.17
N VAL A 233 -2.90 -7.45 10.40
CA VAL A 233 -3.18 -8.39 9.31
C VAL A 233 -4.24 -7.85 8.34
N LYS A 234 -5.34 -7.30 8.85
CA LYS A 234 -6.38 -6.66 8.02
C LYS A 234 -5.82 -5.51 7.18
N GLN A 235 -4.92 -4.71 7.75
CA GLN A 235 -4.23 -3.65 7.02
C GLN A 235 -3.36 -4.21 5.89
N GLN A 236 -2.57 -5.25 6.16
CA GLN A 236 -1.77 -5.90 5.12
C GLN A 236 -2.62 -6.52 4.00
N ILE A 237 -3.80 -7.07 4.31
CA ILE A 237 -4.74 -7.54 3.29
C ILE A 237 -5.28 -6.36 2.45
N MET A 238 -5.51 -5.19 3.05
CA MET A 238 -5.95 -4.01 2.29
C MET A 238 -4.84 -3.49 1.38
N GLU A 239 -3.61 -3.46 1.87
CA GLU A 239 -2.42 -2.96 1.18
C GLU A 239 -1.99 -3.91 0.07
N HIS A 240 -1.63 -5.15 0.41
CA HIS A 240 -1.08 -6.16 -0.49
C HIS A 240 -2.14 -7.08 -1.12
N GLY A 241 -3.41 -6.88 -0.79
CA GLY A 241 -4.54 -7.63 -1.34
C GLY A 241 -4.80 -8.97 -0.67
N ALA A 242 -3.78 -9.60 -0.09
CA ALA A 242 -3.87 -10.86 0.63
C ALA A 242 -2.72 -11.07 1.62
N VAL A 243 -2.90 -12.00 2.54
CA VAL A 243 -1.83 -12.60 3.35
C VAL A 243 -1.87 -14.11 3.26
N GLY A 244 -0.73 -14.77 3.30
CA GLY A 244 -0.60 -16.23 3.34
C GLY A 244 -0.72 -16.73 4.77
N VAL A 245 -1.54 -17.76 4.98
CA VAL A 245 -1.66 -18.45 6.27
C VAL A 245 -1.55 -19.95 6.07
N MET A 246 -1.25 -20.65 7.16
CA MET A 246 -1.26 -22.11 7.21
C MET A 246 -2.25 -22.58 8.28
N TYR A 247 -2.96 -23.67 8.01
CA TYR A 247 -3.78 -24.37 8.99
C TYR A 247 -3.74 -25.88 8.74
N TYR A 248 -4.11 -26.68 9.75
CA TYR A 248 -4.31 -28.11 9.56
C TYR A 248 -5.71 -28.38 9.04
N HIS A 249 -5.83 -28.66 7.74
CA HIS A 249 -7.10 -28.92 7.10
C HIS A 249 -7.60 -30.34 7.38
N ASP A 250 -8.89 -30.44 7.66
CA ASP A 250 -9.63 -31.69 7.77
C ASP A 250 -10.99 -31.54 7.07
N ASP A 251 -11.29 -32.42 6.10
CA ASP A 251 -12.54 -32.42 5.34
C ASP A 251 -13.78 -32.51 6.25
N TYR A 252 -13.66 -33.08 7.45
CA TYR A 252 -14.77 -33.14 8.41
C TYR A 252 -15.20 -31.75 8.93
N ASN A 253 -14.31 -30.76 8.86
CA ASN A 253 -14.54 -29.42 9.42
C ASN A 253 -14.91 -28.37 8.38
N ILE A 254 -14.96 -28.75 7.09
CA ILE A 254 -15.50 -27.89 6.02
C ILE A 254 -16.96 -28.25 5.72
N SER A 255 -17.81 -27.25 5.51
CA SER A 255 -19.23 -27.48 5.23
C SER A 255 -19.83 -26.39 4.36
N THR A 256 -20.86 -26.74 3.59
CA THR A 256 -21.71 -25.74 2.93
C THR A 256 -22.53 -25.01 3.97
N GLY A 257 -22.56 -23.68 3.87
CA GLY A 257 -23.25 -22.79 4.81
C GLY A 257 -24.77 -22.92 4.70
N SER A 258 -25.47 -22.32 5.66
CA SER A 258 -26.93 -22.34 5.74
C SER A 258 -27.64 -21.70 4.53
N ASN A 259 -26.92 -20.85 3.79
CA ASN A 259 -27.36 -20.24 2.54
C ASN A 259 -27.23 -21.17 1.30
N GLY A 260 -26.55 -22.32 1.46
CA GLY A 260 -26.34 -23.33 0.42
C GLY A 260 -25.30 -23.00 -0.64
N ASN A 261 -24.63 -21.84 -0.57
CA ASN A 261 -23.77 -21.32 -1.64
C ASN A 261 -22.30 -21.12 -1.22
N ASP A 262 -22.02 -20.90 0.07
CA ASP A 262 -20.66 -20.62 0.55
C ASP A 262 -20.11 -21.78 1.38
N TYR A 263 -18.82 -22.08 1.25
CA TYR A 263 -18.13 -23.03 2.12
C TYR A 263 -17.66 -22.35 3.41
N ASN A 264 -17.66 -23.09 4.51
CA ASN A 264 -17.34 -22.60 5.86
C ASN A 264 -16.43 -23.61 6.56
N TYR A 265 -15.35 -23.14 7.18
CA TYR A 265 -14.39 -23.96 7.90
C TYR A 265 -14.28 -23.53 9.37
N TYR A 266 -14.42 -24.49 10.28
CA TYR A 266 -14.17 -24.28 11.70
C TYR A 266 -13.87 -25.60 12.42
N ASP A 267 -12.76 -25.63 13.15
CA ASP A 267 -12.39 -26.73 14.04
C ASP A 267 -12.04 -26.24 15.46
N THR A 268 -12.17 -27.15 16.42
CA THR A 268 -11.84 -26.94 17.84
C THR A 268 -10.61 -27.72 18.29
N SER A 269 -10.04 -28.54 17.39
CA SER A 269 -8.89 -29.40 17.62
C SER A 269 -8.36 -29.91 16.28
N ILE A 270 -7.06 -30.20 16.22
CA ILE A 270 -6.45 -30.84 15.05
C ILE A 270 -6.84 -32.34 15.03
N GLY A 271 -7.54 -32.76 13.98
CA GLY A 271 -7.97 -34.15 13.78
C GLY A 271 -6.81 -35.10 13.43
N SER A 272 -6.99 -36.40 13.62
CA SER A 272 -5.94 -37.40 13.33
C SER A 272 -5.61 -37.55 11.85
N ASN A 273 -6.51 -37.09 10.97
CA ASN A 273 -6.34 -37.12 9.52
C ASN A 273 -6.00 -35.73 8.95
N ALA A 274 -5.82 -34.72 9.81
CA ALA A 274 -5.61 -33.36 9.37
C ALA A 274 -4.20 -33.19 8.79
N GLY A 275 -4.09 -32.49 7.66
CA GLY A 275 -2.82 -32.21 6.97
C GLY A 275 -2.55 -30.72 6.87
N GLY A 276 -1.28 -30.34 6.84
CA GLY A 276 -0.87 -28.94 6.68
C GLY A 276 -1.29 -28.38 5.32
N HIS A 277 -1.96 -27.22 5.33
CA HIS A 277 -2.44 -26.56 4.13
C HIS A 277 -2.16 -25.06 4.14
N ALA A 278 -1.61 -24.55 3.04
CA ALA A 278 -1.41 -23.12 2.83
C ALA A 278 -2.53 -22.53 1.99
N VAL A 279 -3.06 -21.40 2.44
CA VAL A 279 -4.14 -20.65 1.79
C VAL A 279 -3.91 -19.16 1.93
N MET A 280 -4.62 -18.36 1.13
CA MET A 280 -4.56 -16.91 1.19
C MET A 280 -5.80 -16.36 1.90
N VAL A 281 -5.62 -15.51 2.91
CA VAL A 281 -6.69 -14.68 3.44
C VAL A 281 -6.77 -13.42 2.57
N VAL A 282 -7.93 -13.20 1.95
CA VAL A 282 -8.16 -12.14 0.94
C VAL A 282 -9.22 -11.12 1.38
N GLY A 283 -9.75 -11.27 2.58
CA GLY A 283 -10.81 -10.43 3.11
C GLY A 283 -11.30 -10.90 4.47
N TRP A 284 -12.30 -10.21 5.00
CA TRP A 284 -12.91 -10.55 6.28
C TRP A 284 -14.30 -9.94 6.45
N ASP A 285 -15.04 -10.45 7.44
CA ASP A 285 -16.27 -9.84 7.96
C ASP A 285 -16.40 -10.15 9.45
N ASP A 286 -16.25 -9.12 10.29
CA ASP A 286 -16.37 -9.17 11.75
C ASP A 286 -17.78 -9.55 12.22
N ASN A 287 -18.78 -9.36 11.36
CA ASN A 287 -20.16 -9.70 11.63
C ASN A 287 -20.61 -10.99 10.93
N TYR A 288 -19.69 -11.72 10.28
CA TYR A 288 -20.01 -12.97 9.62
C TYR A 288 -20.67 -13.93 10.61
N SER A 289 -21.91 -14.32 10.30
CA SER A 289 -22.75 -15.01 11.28
C SER A 289 -22.17 -16.37 11.65
N LYS A 290 -22.02 -16.63 12.95
CA LYS A 290 -21.69 -17.96 13.46
C LYS A 290 -22.70 -19.04 13.07
N ASP A 291 -23.92 -18.67 12.69
CA ASP A 291 -24.95 -19.60 12.23
C ASP A 291 -24.68 -20.16 10.82
N ASN A 292 -23.68 -19.62 10.10
CA ASN A 292 -23.24 -20.17 8.83
C ASN A 292 -22.40 -21.46 8.98
N PHE A 293 -21.87 -21.72 10.18
CA PHE A 293 -21.11 -22.93 10.50
C PHE A 293 -22.06 -23.99 11.10
N ILE A 294 -22.38 -25.03 10.33
CA ILE A 294 -23.51 -25.94 10.62
C ILE A 294 -23.13 -27.07 11.59
N TRP A 295 -21.97 -27.70 11.40
CA TRP A 295 -21.57 -28.89 12.18
C TRP A 295 -20.88 -28.52 13.49
N ASN A 296 -19.81 -27.74 13.38
CA ASN A 296 -19.12 -27.12 14.50
C ASN A 296 -19.43 -25.63 14.45
N LYS A 297 -19.78 -25.04 15.59
CA LYS A 297 -20.25 -23.66 15.66
C LYS A 297 -19.34 -22.80 16.54
N PRO A 298 -18.77 -21.70 16.04
CA PRO A 298 -17.96 -20.80 16.85
C PRO A 298 -18.80 -20.04 17.86
N SER A 299 -18.15 -19.51 18.89
CA SER A 299 -18.82 -18.81 20.00
C SER A 299 -19.32 -17.43 19.58
N ASN A 300 -18.56 -16.75 18.73
CA ASN A 300 -18.79 -15.39 18.25
C ASN A 300 -18.92 -15.34 16.73
N ASN A 301 -19.47 -14.23 16.23
CA ASN A 301 -19.41 -13.89 14.81
C ASN A 301 -17.97 -13.48 14.44
N GLY A 302 -17.68 -13.50 13.14
CA GLY A 302 -16.40 -13.08 12.61
C GLY A 302 -15.69 -14.19 11.84
N ALA A 303 -15.32 -13.90 10.59
CA ALA A 303 -14.61 -14.85 9.75
C ALA A 303 -13.64 -14.16 8.77
N TRP A 304 -12.58 -14.88 8.44
CA TRP A 304 -11.67 -14.58 7.35
C TRP A 304 -12.26 -15.12 6.04
N LEU A 305 -12.18 -14.34 4.96
CA LEU A 305 -12.46 -14.82 3.62
C LEU A 305 -11.18 -15.43 3.06
N VAL A 306 -11.22 -16.72 2.75
CA VAL A 306 -10.06 -17.50 2.32
C VAL A 306 -10.19 -17.89 0.85
N ARG A 307 -9.12 -17.68 0.09
CA ARG A 307 -8.92 -18.22 -1.26
C ARG A 307 -8.07 -19.49 -1.17
N ASN A 308 -8.55 -20.55 -1.79
CA ASN A 308 -7.92 -21.85 -1.81
C ASN A 308 -7.25 -22.15 -3.17
N SER A 309 -6.69 -23.35 -3.36
CA SER A 309 -5.99 -23.79 -4.58
C SER A 309 -6.53 -25.11 -5.14
N TRP A 310 -7.83 -25.38 -4.99
CA TRP A 310 -8.49 -26.61 -5.48
C TRP A 310 -9.38 -26.37 -6.72
N GLY A 311 -9.13 -25.27 -7.45
CA GLY A 311 -9.93 -24.89 -8.60
C GLY A 311 -11.41 -24.73 -8.25
N SER A 312 -12.31 -25.20 -9.13
CA SER A 312 -13.75 -25.04 -8.96
C SER A 312 -14.40 -25.95 -7.93
N HIS A 313 -13.65 -26.83 -7.25
CA HIS A 313 -14.21 -27.70 -6.21
C HIS A 313 -14.57 -26.88 -4.96
N ILE A 314 -13.56 -26.23 -4.36
CA ILE A 314 -13.72 -25.25 -3.29
C ILE A 314 -12.71 -24.12 -3.59
N ASP A 315 -13.18 -23.08 -4.26
CA ASP A 315 -12.34 -21.94 -4.65
C ASP A 315 -12.17 -20.94 -3.49
N TYR A 316 -13.26 -20.70 -2.74
CA TYR A 316 -13.30 -19.81 -1.59
C TYR A 316 -14.11 -20.41 -0.45
N PHE A 317 -13.74 -20.06 0.78
CA PHE A 317 -14.50 -20.40 1.97
C PHE A 317 -14.31 -19.35 3.06
N TRP A 318 -15.24 -19.31 4.01
CA TRP A 318 -15.15 -18.49 5.21
C TRP A 318 -14.57 -19.31 6.36
N MET A 319 -13.49 -18.84 6.95
CA MET A 319 -12.85 -19.47 8.11
C MET A 319 -13.15 -18.67 9.37
N SER A 320 -13.71 -19.30 10.40
CA SER A 320 -13.96 -18.62 11.68
C SER A 320 -12.66 -18.07 12.28
N TYR A 321 -12.71 -16.89 12.90
CA TYR A 321 -11.59 -16.35 13.68
C TYR A 321 -11.19 -17.24 14.86
N GLU A 322 -12.09 -18.11 15.31
CA GLU A 322 -11.87 -19.03 16.44
C GLU A 322 -11.25 -20.37 16.02
N THR A 323 -10.91 -20.57 14.74
CA THR A 323 -10.37 -21.84 14.22
C THR A 323 -9.09 -22.23 14.95
N TYR A 324 -9.10 -23.41 15.58
CA TYR A 324 -8.00 -23.88 16.43
C TYR A 324 -6.74 -24.22 15.61
N SER A 325 -6.92 -24.87 14.47
CA SER A 325 -5.84 -25.32 13.61
C SER A 325 -5.12 -24.21 12.83
N LEU A 326 -5.69 -23.00 12.76
CA LEU A 326 -5.06 -21.84 12.14
C LEU A 326 -3.79 -21.51 12.92
N SER A 327 -2.64 -21.53 12.25
CA SER A 327 -1.36 -21.14 12.87
C SER A 327 -1.33 -19.64 13.19
N ASP A 328 -0.34 -19.24 14.00
CA ASP A 328 -0.26 -17.89 14.52
C ASP A 328 0.19 -16.87 13.46
N THR A 329 0.77 -17.31 12.35
CA THR A 329 1.48 -16.42 11.41
C THR A 329 0.70 -16.14 10.14
N ALA A 330 0.53 -14.85 9.85
CA ALA A 330 0.17 -14.34 8.54
C ALA A 330 1.41 -13.77 7.84
N TRP A 331 1.64 -14.19 6.61
CA TRP A 331 2.72 -13.74 5.74
C TRP A 331 2.19 -12.71 4.73
N ALA A 332 2.72 -11.49 4.76
CA ALA A 332 2.47 -10.48 3.73
C ALA A 332 3.71 -10.39 2.83
N PHE A 333 3.52 -10.49 1.51
CA PHE A 333 4.58 -10.37 0.51
C PHE A 333 4.37 -9.09 -0.30
N ASP A 334 5.45 -8.34 -0.51
CA ASP A 334 5.52 -7.09 -1.26
C ASP A 334 6.50 -7.26 -2.43
N PHE A 335 5.98 -7.23 -3.65
CA PHE A 335 6.66 -7.48 -4.90
C PHE A 335 6.74 -6.24 -5.77
N SER A 336 7.84 -6.10 -6.52
CA SER A 336 7.97 -5.07 -7.55
C SER A 336 8.30 -5.66 -8.91
N VAL A 337 7.67 -5.14 -9.97
CA VAL A 337 8.01 -5.42 -11.39
C VAL A 337 9.19 -4.58 -11.89
N ASP A 338 9.49 -3.47 -11.20
CA ASP A 338 10.58 -2.55 -11.53
C ASP A 338 11.17 -2.06 -10.21
N ASP A 339 12.14 -2.81 -9.69
CA ASP A 339 12.83 -2.51 -8.45
C ASP A 339 14.01 -1.53 -8.65
N GLY A 340 14.31 -1.17 -9.91
CA GLY A 340 15.40 -0.27 -10.25
C GLY A 340 16.79 -0.83 -9.95
N PHE A 341 16.94 -2.16 -9.85
CA PHE A 341 18.19 -2.86 -9.58
C PHE A 341 18.59 -3.77 -10.76
N ASP A 342 19.89 -3.86 -11.03
CA ASP A 342 20.46 -4.78 -12.02
C ASP A 342 21.13 -5.99 -11.34
N ASN A 343 21.56 -5.86 -10.08
CA ASN A 343 22.34 -6.87 -9.38
C ASN A 343 21.86 -7.09 -7.95
N ASN A 344 21.79 -8.36 -7.53
CA ASN A 344 21.55 -8.81 -6.16
C ASN A 344 22.80 -9.52 -5.64
N TYR A 345 23.67 -8.79 -4.94
CA TYR A 345 24.84 -9.39 -4.29
C TYR A 345 24.42 -10.07 -2.99
N GLN A 346 24.58 -11.39 -2.97
CA GLN A 346 24.10 -12.25 -1.89
C GLN A 346 25.13 -13.34 -1.57
N LEU A 347 25.13 -13.80 -0.33
CA LEU A 347 25.96 -14.93 0.12
C LEU A 347 25.12 -16.07 0.68
N ASP A 348 23.81 -15.89 0.79
CA ASP A 348 22.85 -16.78 1.42
C ASP A 348 21.91 -17.42 0.38
N GLY A 349 22.35 -18.54 -0.19
CA GLY A 349 21.61 -19.37 -1.15
C GLY A 349 20.74 -20.48 -0.52
N GLY A 350 20.84 -20.65 0.80
CA GLY A 350 20.07 -21.61 1.59
C GLY A 350 18.56 -21.32 1.66
N LEU A 351 17.82 -22.25 2.28
CA LEU A 351 16.36 -22.19 2.42
C LEU A 351 15.88 -22.03 3.86
N ASP A 352 16.80 -22.06 4.81
CA ASP A 352 16.53 -21.94 6.24
C ASP A 352 17.50 -20.95 6.86
N ALA A 353 17.08 -20.30 7.95
CA ALA A 353 17.88 -19.29 8.63
C ALA A 353 17.51 -19.22 10.11
N THR A 354 18.48 -18.82 10.94
CA THR A 354 18.26 -18.66 12.38
C THR A 354 18.94 -17.40 12.90
N ALA A 355 18.36 -16.79 13.94
CA ALA A 355 18.96 -15.66 14.61
C ALA A 355 20.23 -16.08 15.37
N ASN A 356 21.32 -15.35 15.15
CA ASN A 356 22.51 -15.52 15.97
C ASN A 356 22.19 -15.04 17.41
N GLN A 357 22.74 -15.70 18.43
CA GLN A 357 22.40 -15.44 19.84
C GLN A 357 23.46 -14.63 20.62
N GLN A 358 24.43 -14.02 19.93
CA GLN A 358 25.62 -13.49 20.61
C GLN A 358 26.09 -12.13 20.11
N TYR A 359 25.82 -11.79 18.86
CA TYR A 359 26.41 -10.64 18.19
C TYR A 359 25.33 -9.70 17.66
N THR A 360 25.48 -8.43 18.01
CA THR A 360 24.63 -7.33 17.55
C THR A 360 25.27 -6.54 16.41
N THR A 361 26.42 -6.97 15.90
CA THR A 361 27.04 -6.33 14.73
C THR A 361 27.77 -7.38 13.89
N MET A 362 27.34 -7.53 12.65
CA MET A 362 27.90 -8.45 11.66
C MET A 362 28.02 -7.75 10.31
N ALA A 363 28.74 -8.36 9.37
CA ALA A 363 28.96 -7.79 8.06
C ALA A 363 29.13 -8.86 6.99
N ASN A 364 28.67 -8.55 5.78
CA ASN A 364 29.03 -9.26 4.56
C ASN A 364 30.02 -8.43 3.75
N VAL A 365 31.00 -9.09 3.15
CA VAL A 365 31.95 -8.52 2.19
C VAL A 365 31.64 -9.08 0.81
N PHE A 366 31.34 -8.18 -0.12
CA PHE A 366 31.06 -8.49 -1.52
C PHE A 366 32.19 -8.01 -2.41
N THR A 367 32.23 -8.53 -3.63
CA THR A 367 33.09 -8.01 -4.70
C THR A 367 32.20 -7.75 -5.89
N SER A 368 32.20 -6.51 -6.38
CA SER A 368 31.39 -6.15 -7.54
C SER A 368 31.85 -6.90 -8.79
N LYS A 369 30.94 -7.15 -9.72
CA LYS A 369 31.28 -7.83 -10.97
C LYS A 369 32.27 -7.01 -11.79
N THR A 370 33.01 -7.68 -12.67
CA THR A 370 33.80 -7.03 -13.71
C THR A 370 33.08 -7.20 -15.03
N ASP A 371 32.36 -6.17 -15.45
CA ASP A 371 31.72 -6.10 -16.76
C ASP A 371 32.36 -4.96 -17.57
N ALA A 372 32.75 -5.26 -18.82
CA ALA A 372 33.41 -4.29 -19.70
C ALA A 372 32.48 -3.13 -20.09
N ASP A 373 31.16 -3.34 -20.04
CA ASP A 373 30.15 -2.34 -20.41
C ASP A 373 29.71 -1.49 -19.19
N VAL A 374 30.08 -1.87 -17.97
CA VAL A 374 29.74 -1.19 -16.73
C VAL A 374 30.90 -0.31 -16.28
N LYS A 375 30.64 1.01 -16.16
CA LYS A 375 31.63 2.00 -15.69
C LYS A 375 31.74 1.98 -14.17
N SER A 376 30.60 1.93 -13.49
CA SER A 376 30.45 1.82 -12.05
C SER A 376 29.09 1.20 -11.75
N GLU A 377 28.85 0.83 -10.51
CA GLU A 377 27.53 0.44 -10.01
C GLU A 377 27.07 1.43 -8.95
N THR A 378 25.77 1.65 -8.84
CA THR A 378 25.17 2.44 -7.77
C THR A 378 24.47 1.49 -6.80
N LEU A 379 25.00 1.35 -5.58
CA LEU A 379 24.37 0.66 -4.46
C LEU A 379 23.27 1.56 -3.88
N LYS A 380 22.03 1.04 -3.89
CA LYS A 380 20.83 1.80 -3.53
C LYS A 380 20.15 1.27 -2.27
N ALA A 381 20.14 -0.04 -2.10
CA ALA A 381 19.41 -0.69 -1.02
C ALA A 381 20.14 -1.93 -0.49
N VAL A 382 19.77 -2.33 0.72
CA VAL A 382 20.29 -3.51 1.42
C VAL A 382 19.11 -4.34 1.90
N SER A 383 19.11 -5.63 1.57
CA SER A 383 18.18 -6.57 2.20
C SER A 383 18.71 -7.00 3.57
N VAL A 384 17.87 -7.01 4.60
CA VAL A 384 18.18 -7.57 5.92
C VAL A 384 17.07 -8.52 6.36
N SER A 385 17.43 -9.58 7.07
CA SER A 385 16.50 -10.58 7.55
C SER A 385 16.42 -10.61 9.08
N PHE A 386 15.21 -10.41 9.60
CA PHE A 386 14.83 -10.43 11.02
C PHE A 386 13.55 -11.26 11.25
N THR A 387 13.42 -12.42 10.62
CA THR A 387 12.20 -13.26 10.69
C THR A 387 11.88 -13.79 12.10
N HIS A 388 12.85 -13.82 13.01
CA HIS A 388 12.65 -14.22 14.41
C HIS A 388 12.48 -13.04 15.39
N ASN A 389 12.53 -11.78 14.93
CA ASN A 389 12.45 -10.62 15.82
C ASN A 389 11.69 -9.44 15.20
N ALA A 390 10.70 -8.92 15.92
CA ALA A 390 10.04 -7.65 15.60
C ALA A 390 10.69 -6.46 16.34
N SER A 391 10.32 -5.25 15.94
CA SER A 391 10.76 -3.99 16.59
C SER A 391 12.29 -3.86 16.65
N VAL A 392 12.99 -4.24 15.58
CA VAL A 392 14.46 -4.28 15.55
C VAL A 392 14.99 -2.90 15.17
N ASN A 393 15.73 -2.25 16.08
CA ASN A 393 16.43 -1.02 15.75
C ASN A 393 17.73 -1.39 15.04
N TYR A 394 17.92 -0.90 13.82
CA TYR A 394 19.06 -1.23 12.98
C TYR A 394 19.87 0.01 12.57
N LYS A 395 21.13 -0.24 12.25
CA LYS A 395 22.04 0.69 11.57
C LYS A 395 22.81 -0.06 10.50
N ILE A 396 22.78 0.45 9.27
CA ILE A 396 23.50 -0.06 8.11
C ILE A 396 24.61 0.93 7.75
N GLU A 397 25.85 0.44 7.69
CA GLU A 397 27.03 1.21 7.31
C GLU A 397 27.72 0.54 6.11
N VAL A 398 28.06 1.34 5.10
CA VAL A 398 28.73 0.88 3.87
C VAL A 398 30.20 1.29 3.87
N TYR A 399 31.08 0.34 3.54
CA TYR A 399 32.50 0.58 3.34
C TYR A 399 32.91 0.16 1.93
N THR A 400 33.46 1.08 1.13
CA THR A 400 33.94 0.82 -0.24
C THR A 400 35.45 0.69 -0.29
N ASP A 401 35.98 0.20 -1.41
CA ASP A 401 37.43 0.16 -1.68
C ASP A 401 38.24 -0.53 -0.57
N LEU A 402 37.75 -1.68 -0.09
CA LEU A 402 38.38 -2.40 1.01
C LEU A 402 39.85 -2.70 0.71
N THR A 403 40.73 -2.33 1.64
CA THR A 403 42.18 -2.61 1.52
C THR A 403 42.55 -4.01 2.03
N ASP A 404 41.68 -4.61 2.84
CA ASP A 404 41.76 -6.00 3.32
C ASP A 404 40.35 -6.58 3.39
N VAL A 405 40.04 -7.52 2.49
CA VAL A 405 38.72 -8.19 2.43
C VAL A 405 38.40 -9.03 3.68
N LYS A 406 39.38 -9.29 4.55
CA LYS A 406 39.17 -9.96 5.85
C LYS A 406 38.82 -8.99 6.97
N ASN A 407 38.76 -7.70 6.68
CA ASN A 407 38.39 -6.64 7.60
C ASN A 407 37.34 -5.73 6.94
N PRO A 408 36.04 -5.92 7.25
CA PRO A 408 34.93 -5.16 6.67
C PRO A 408 35.05 -3.64 6.78
N THR A 409 35.86 -3.13 7.70
CA THR A 409 36.05 -1.67 7.92
C THR A 409 37.42 -1.18 7.46
N SER A 410 38.09 -1.89 6.54
CA SER A 410 39.43 -1.55 6.05
C SER A 410 39.46 -0.52 4.93
N GLY A 411 38.31 -0.23 4.33
CA GLY A 411 38.14 0.73 3.24
C GLY A 411 37.60 2.08 3.69
N THR A 412 37.00 2.79 2.74
CA THR A 412 36.39 4.11 2.95
C THR A 412 34.96 3.96 3.44
N LYS A 413 34.65 4.49 4.62
CA LYS A 413 33.27 4.55 5.12
C LYS A 413 32.48 5.59 4.35
N GLN A 414 31.31 5.22 3.83
CA GLN A 414 30.37 6.12 3.18
C GLN A 414 29.42 6.71 4.24
N GLU A 415 29.85 7.78 4.89
CA GLU A 415 29.14 8.35 6.05
C GLU A 415 27.71 8.75 5.72
N SER A 416 27.48 9.37 4.57
CA SER A 416 26.16 9.89 4.18
C SER A 416 25.15 8.80 3.81
N ALA A 417 25.63 7.62 3.41
CA ALA A 417 24.81 6.42 3.18
C ALA A 417 24.46 5.66 4.47
N THR A 418 24.94 6.10 5.64
CA THR A 418 24.63 5.45 6.92
C THR A 418 23.13 5.55 7.20
N THR A 419 22.47 4.39 7.26
CA THR A 419 21.01 4.31 7.34
C THR A 419 20.59 3.70 8.66
N GLN A 420 19.62 4.29 9.34
CA GLN A 420 19.12 3.84 10.63
C GLN A 420 17.59 3.84 10.65
N GLY A 421 17.00 2.89 11.36
CA GLY A 421 15.55 2.79 11.47
C GLY A 421 15.13 1.68 12.42
N THR A 422 13.83 1.42 12.44
CA THR A 422 13.21 0.38 13.26
C THR A 422 12.25 -0.41 12.40
N THR A 423 12.36 -1.74 12.41
CA THR A 423 11.35 -2.58 11.74
C THR A 423 10.10 -2.69 12.60
N ALA A 424 8.91 -2.62 12.01
CA ALA A 424 7.67 -2.84 12.76
C ALA A 424 7.48 -4.33 13.07
N TYR A 425 7.52 -5.16 12.03
CA TYR A 425 7.26 -6.59 12.08
C TYR A 425 8.55 -7.42 12.11
N ALA A 426 8.40 -8.71 12.37
CA ALA A 426 9.43 -9.66 11.98
C ALA A 426 9.34 -9.86 10.47
N GLY A 427 10.47 -10.04 9.78
CA GLY A 427 10.43 -10.13 8.32
C GLY A 427 11.77 -10.02 7.61
N ILE A 428 11.69 -10.04 6.28
CA ILE A 428 12.78 -9.71 5.36
C ILE A 428 12.46 -8.33 4.78
N TYR A 429 13.43 -7.42 4.86
CA TYR A 429 13.26 -6.02 4.50
C TYR A 429 14.27 -5.60 3.44
N THR A 430 13.82 -4.94 2.38
CA THR A 430 14.69 -4.18 1.47
C THR A 430 14.71 -2.72 1.93
N ILE A 431 15.85 -2.28 2.45
CA ILE A 431 16.03 -0.96 3.05
C ILE A 431 16.83 -0.08 2.10
N GLU A 432 16.21 0.97 1.59
CA GLU A 432 16.90 2.03 0.85
C GLU A 432 17.94 2.72 1.73
N LEU A 433 19.11 3.00 1.14
CA LEU A 433 20.16 3.74 1.82
C LEU A 433 19.83 5.24 1.87
N ALA A 434 20.26 5.91 2.94
CA ALA A 434 20.07 7.35 3.13
C ALA A 434 20.67 8.19 2.00
N ASP A 435 21.77 7.71 1.39
CA ASP A 435 22.34 8.19 0.14
C ASP A 435 22.82 6.99 -0.68
N GLU A 436 22.75 7.10 -2.00
CA GLU A 436 23.31 6.12 -2.93
C GLU A 436 24.84 6.11 -2.91
N VAL A 437 25.44 4.94 -3.14
CA VAL A 437 26.91 4.75 -3.11
C VAL A 437 27.43 4.23 -4.45
N GLU A 438 28.39 4.94 -5.04
CA GLU A 438 29.09 4.45 -6.24
C GLU A 438 30.14 3.37 -5.89
N ILE A 439 30.05 2.22 -6.54
CA ILE A 439 30.95 1.07 -6.41
C ILE A 439 31.73 0.91 -7.72
N GLN A 440 33.06 0.80 -7.62
CA GLN A 440 33.90 0.58 -8.79
C GLN A 440 33.85 -0.90 -9.22
N PRO A 441 33.83 -1.23 -10.52
CA PRO A 441 33.80 -2.62 -10.98
C PRO A 441 35.01 -3.42 -10.48
N GLY A 442 34.78 -4.64 -10.01
CA GLY A 442 35.80 -5.51 -9.43
C GLY A 442 36.34 -5.07 -8.06
N SER A 443 35.83 -4.00 -7.46
CA SER A 443 36.21 -3.58 -6.11
C SER A 443 35.43 -4.35 -5.05
N SER A 444 36.03 -4.51 -3.87
CA SER A 444 35.33 -5.10 -2.72
C SER A 444 34.72 -4.01 -1.83
N PHE A 445 33.51 -4.29 -1.34
CA PHE A 445 32.78 -3.43 -0.43
C PHE A 445 32.13 -4.26 0.68
N ALA A 446 31.87 -3.65 1.83
CA ALA A 446 31.22 -4.30 2.95
C ALA A 446 29.92 -3.60 3.33
N ILE A 447 28.94 -4.41 3.70
CA ILE A 447 27.72 -3.97 4.37
C ILE A 447 27.84 -4.40 5.83
N VAL A 448 27.93 -3.44 6.74
CA VAL A 448 28.01 -3.67 8.19
C VAL A 448 26.66 -3.33 8.80
N VAL A 449 26.02 -4.30 9.43
CA VAL A 449 24.71 -4.13 10.09
C VAL A 449 24.88 -4.25 11.59
N SER A 450 24.43 -3.23 12.32
CA SER A 450 24.32 -3.20 13.77
C SER A 450 22.86 -3.18 14.20
N VAL A 451 22.53 -3.89 15.27
CA VAL A 451 21.18 -3.99 15.82
C VAL A 451 21.19 -3.79 17.35
N ASP A 452 20.04 -3.48 17.95
CA ASP A 452 19.90 -3.31 19.40
C ASP A 452 19.71 -4.61 20.18
N LYS A 453 19.29 -5.68 19.50
CA LYS A 453 19.07 -7.02 20.06
C LYS A 453 19.65 -8.10 19.15
N TYR A 454 19.74 -9.34 19.61
CA TYR A 454 20.28 -10.47 18.84
C TYR A 454 19.31 -10.91 17.72
N ALA A 455 19.20 -10.08 16.68
CA ALA A 455 18.25 -10.24 15.58
C ALA A 455 18.90 -10.60 14.24
N LEU A 456 20.23 -10.48 14.09
CA LEU A 456 20.90 -10.77 12.82
C LEU A 456 20.87 -12.27 12.53
N GLU A 457 20.32 -12.63 11.37
CA GLU A 457 20.14 -14.03 10.96
C GLU A 457 21.22 -14.51 10.00
N TYR A 458 21.54 -15.79 10.08
CA TYR A 458 22.42 -16.47 9.14
C TYR A 458 21.76 -17.76 8.66
N GLU A 459 22.04 -18.14 7.42
CA GLU A 459 21.47 -19.33 6.79
C GLU A 459 21.91 -20.62 7.49
N GLN A 460 21.07 -21.64 7.39
CA GLN A 460 21.30 -22.98 7.93
C GLN A 460 21.24 -24.03 6.82
N ALA A 461 22.13 -25.02 6.91
CA ALA A 461 22.01 -26.22 6.09
C ALA A 461 20.86 -27.09 6.60
N MET A 462 20.09 -27.66 5.68
CA MET A 462 19.11 -28.70 5.97
C MET A 462 19.49 -30.00 5.27
N LYS A 463 19.28 -31.14 5.92
CA LYS A 463 19.54 -32.45 5.33
C LYS A 463 18.50 -33.46 5.79
N ILE A 464 17.80 -34.05 4.84
CA ILE A 464 16.86 -35.15 5.04
C ILE A 464 17.44 -36.40 4.41
N ALA A 465 17.50 -37.48 5.19
CA ALA A 465 18.02 -38.77 4.76
C ALA A 465 17.20 -39.93 5.35
N THR A 466 17.26 -41.08 4.68
CA THR A 466 16.58 -42.33 5.05
C THR A 466 17.60 -43.46 5.20
N GLY A 467 17.12 -44.63 5.63
CA GLY A 467 17.96 -45.78 5.96
C GLY A 467 18.32 -45.85 7.44
N VAL A 468 18.79 -47.01 7.89
CA VAL A 468 19.00 -47.31 9.32
C VAL A 468 20.06 -46.39 9.96
N ASN A 469 20.97 -45.85 9.16
CA ASN A 469 22.02 -44.94 9.61
C ASN A 469 21.97 -43.58 8.88
N LEU A 470 20.82 -43.20 8.30
CA LEU A 470 20.65 -41.96 7.53
C LEU A 470 21.65 -41.82 6.37
N GLU A 471 22.02 -42.94 5.77
CA GLU A 471 23.03 -43.00 4.71
C GLU A 471 22.50 -42.58 3.33
N THR A 472 21.18 -42.59 3.14
CA THR A 472 20.55 -42.32 1.83
C THR A 472 19.93 -40.93 1.84
N ILE A 473 20.56 -39.97 1.17
CA ILE A 473 20.11 -38.58 1.14
C ILE A 473 18.86 -38.44 0.26
N VAL A 474 17.81 -37.83 0.81
CA VAL A 474 16.55 -37.51 0.11
C VAL A 474 16.52 -36.05 -0.31
N TRP A 475 16.92 -35.15 0.58
CA TRP A 475 16.99 -33.72 0.30
C TRP A 475 18.21 -33.12 0.99
N ASP A 476 19.08 -32.49 0.20
CA ASP A 476 20.29 -31.83 0.69
C ASP A 476 20.21 -30.35 0.36
N CYS A 477 20.12 -29.51 1.39
CA CYS A 477 20.24 -28.06 1.30
C CYS A 477 21.55 -27.66 1.98
N ALA A 478 22.64 -27.61 1.23
CA ALA A 478 23.94 -27.23 1.73
C ALA A 478 24.09 -25.71 1.76
N VAL A 479 24.85 -25.22 2.75
CA VAL A 479 25.31 -23.83 2.83
C VAL A 479 26.82 -23.81 2.94
N SER A 480 27.44 -22.79 2.37
CA SER A 480 28.88 -22.61 2.36
C SER A 480 29.38 -22.19 3.74
N LEU A 481 30.39 -22.92 4.23
CA LEU A 481 30.96 -22.71 5.55
C LEU A 481 32.33 -22.05 5.45
N ASN A 482 32.62 -21.12 6.36
CA ASN A 482 33.93 -20.49 6.50
C ASN A 482 34.48 -19.90 5.18
N ASN A 483 33.60 -19.30 4.38
CA ASN A 483 33.98 -18.67 3.10
C ASN A 483 34.80 -17.38 3.27
N GLN A 484 35.00 -16.91 4.52
CA GLN A 484 35.70 -15.67 4.85
C GLN A 484 35.08 -14.42 4.20
N LYS A 485 33.76 -14.43 3.95
CA LYS A 485 32.99 -13.29 3.44
C LYS A 485 31.96 -12.77 4.44
N THR A 486 31.52 -13.60 5.39
CA THR A 486 30.68 -13.19 6.54
C THR A 486 31.54 -12.96 7.79
N PHE A 487 31.27 -11.89 8.53
CA PHE A 487 32.04 -11.50 9.71
C PHE A 487 31.15 -11.07 10.88
N TYR A 488 31.62 -11.31 12.10
CA TYR A 488 31.03 -10.76 13.33
C TYR A 488 32.01 -9.84 14.04
N LYS A 489 31.49 -8.84 14.76
CA LYS A 489 32.30 -7.92 15.54
C LYS A 489 32.44 -8.41 16.98
N SER A 490 33.68 -8.48 17.48
CA SER A 490 33.99 -8.73 18.89
C SER A 490 35.01 -7.72 19.38
N GLY A 491 34.63 -6.92 20.37
CA GLY A 491 35.37 -5.71 20.74
C GLY A 491 35.49 -4.76 19.55
N ASN A 492 36.72 -4.35 19.22
CA ASN A 492 37.00 -3.44 18.11
C ASN A 492 37.48 -4.14 16.83
N ARG A 493 37.27 -5.46 16.71
CA ARG A 493 37.75 -6.25 15.57
C ARG A 493 36.64 -7.12 14.97
N PHE A 494 36.74 -7.36 13.68
CA PHE A 494 35.92 -8.33 12.96
C PHE A 494 36.65 -9.68 12.86
N TYR A 495 35.87 -10.74 12.92
CA TYR A 495 36.32 -12.13 12.82
C TYR A 495 35.41 -12.86 11.84
N ALA A 496 35.99 -13.75 11.03
CA ALA A 496 35.21 -14.54 10.06
C ALA A 496 34.21 -15.45 10.80
N TRP A 497 32.99 -15.50 10.29
CA TRP A 497 31.92 -16.37 10.77
C TRP A 497 31.99 -17.73 10.06
N PRO A 498 32.13 -18.86 10.78
CA PRO A 498 32.36 -20.16 10.15
C PRO A 498 31.09 -21.00 9.91
N TRP A 499 29.92 -20.61 10.38
CA TRP A 499 28.73 -21.48 10.50
C TRP A 499 27.63 -21.27 9.44
N GLY A 500 27.91 -20.50 8.39
CA GLY A 500 26.96 -20.15 7.32
C GLY A 500 27.18 -18.72 6.87
N ASN A 501 26.22 -18.13 6.16
CA ASN A 501 26.28 -16.75 5.70
C ASN A 501 25.20 -15.88 6.32
N LEU A 502 25.57 -14.63 6.63
CA LEU A 502 24.61 -13.65 7.14
C LEU A 502 23.58 -13.36 6.03
N CYS A 503 22.29 -13.37 6.39
CA CYS A 503 21.17 -13.08 5.51
C CYS A 503 21.05 -11.56 5.27
N VAL A 504 22.06 -11.01 4.60
CA VAL A 504 22.17 -9.62 4.18
C VAL A 504 22.58 -9.57 2.72
N LYS A 505 21.81 -8.87 1.89
CA LYS A 505 22.03 -8.71 0.45
C LYS A 505 22.25 -7.24 0.09
N ALA A 506 22.91 -6.96 -1.01
CA ALA A 506 23.16 -5.61 -1.50
C ALA A 506 22.66 -5.44 -2.94
N PHE A 507 21.81 -4.45 -3.17
CA PHE A 507 21.16 -4.21 -4.46
C PHE A 507 21.79 -3.03 -5.18
N THR A 508 22.31 -3.28 -6.38
CA THR A 508 22.97 -2.25 -7.18
C THR A 508 22.34 -2.11 -8.57
N SER A 509 22.55 -0.97 -9.19
CA SER A 509 22.23 -0.70 -10.61
C SER A 509 23.51 -0.35 -11.39
N ASP A 510 23.57 -0.76 -12.65
CA ASP A 510 24.74 -0.60 -13.51
C ASP A 510 24.78 0.81 -14.13
N ASN A 511 25.82 1.58 -13.82
CA ASN A 511 26.15 2.80 -14.56
C ASN A 511 26.98 2.42 -15.79
N LYS A 512 26.33 2.20 -16.93
CA LYS A 512 27.01 1.76 -18.16
C LYS A 512 27.84 2.90 -18.79
N TYR A 513 28.93 2.55 -19.48
CA TYR A 513 29.67 3.54 -20.26
C TYR A 513 28.74 4.17 -21.29
N SER A 514 28.75 5.51 -21.38
CA SER A 514 28.17 6.20 -22.52
C SER A 514 28.96 5.76 -23.76
N THR A 515 28.45 4.79 -24.49
CA THR A 515 29.04 4.37 -25.74
C THR A 515 29.08 5.59 -26.68
N PRO A 516 30.22 5.94 -27.31
CA PRO A 516 30.19 6.81 -28.49
C PRO A 516 29.64 5.98 -29.64
N VAL A 517 28.37 5.62 -29.54
CA VAL A 517 27.59 5.25 -30.69
C VAL A 517 27.41 6.54 -31.47
N THR A 518 27.64 6.50 -32.78
CA THR A 518 26.72 7.25 -33.64
C THR A 518 25.34 6.83 -33.14
N PRO A 519 24.53 7.71 -32.50
CA PRO A 519 23.39 7.26 -31.72
C PRO A 519 22.61 6.31 -32.62
N VAL A 520 22.63 5.02 -32.27
CA VAL A 520 21.67 4.11 -32.86
C VAL A 520 20.40 4.59 -32.20
N GLU A 521 19.73 5.49 -32.91
CA GLU A 521 18.44 6.03 -32.56
C GLU A 521 17.53 4.82 -32.30
N LYS A 522 17.40 4.44 -31.03
CA LYS A 522 16.54 3.32 -30.67
C LYS A 522 15.13 3.86 -30.79
N THR A 523 14.41 3.30 -31.75
CA THR A 523 13.04 3.68 -32.03
C THR A 523 12.15 2.87 -31.09
N TYR A 524 11.49 3.54 -30.17
CA TYR A 524 10.49 2.97 -29.27
C TYR A 524 9.11 3.08 -29.90
N THR A 525 8.28 2.06 -29.73
CA THR A 525 6.93 2.03 -30.26
C THR A 525 5.93 2.58 -29.26
N ILE A 526 4.94 3.32 -29.77
CA ILE A 526 3.76 3.73 -29.03
C ILE A 526 2.58 2.98 -29.63
N THR A 527 2.05 2.04 -28.87
CA THR A 527 0.89 1.24 -29.24
C THR A 527 -0.36 1.86 -28.64
N TYR A 528 -1.29 2.27 -29.49
CA TYR A 528 -2.55 2.89 -29.06
C TYR A 528 -3.68 1.87 -29.09
N ASN A 529 -4.13 1.45 -27.91
CA ASN A 529 -5.31 0.61 -27.72
C ASN A 529 -6.55 1.50 -27.67
N LEU A 530 -7.21 1.61 -28.83
CA LEU A 530 -8.29 2.57 -29.06
C LEU A 530 -9.68 2.02 -28.74
N ASP A 531 -9.80 0.74 -28.35
CA ASP A 531 -11.09 0.05 -28.12
C ASP A 531 -12.12 0.32 -29.25
N GLY A 532 -11.71 0.17 -30.51
CA GLY A 532 -12.58 0.43 -31.67
C GLY A 532 -12.70 1.90 -32.12
N GLY A 533 -11.93 2.82 -31.52
CA GLY A 533 -11.74 4.19 -32.00
C GLY A 533 -10.69 4.33 -33.12
N THR A 534 -10.57 5.53 -33.67
CA THR A 534 -9.57 5.98 -34.65
C THR A 534 -8.58 6.94 -33.96
N ASN A 535 -7.28 6.68 -34.07
CA ASN A 535 -6.26 7.51 -33.43
C ASN A 535 -6.15 8.89 -34.10
N ASN A 536 -5.65 9.87 -33.36
CA ASN A 536 -5.25 11.15 -33.93
C ASN A 536 -4.03 10.96 -34.84
N SER A 537 -4.04 11.52 -36.06
CA SER A 537 -2.93 11.39 -37.02
C SER A 537 -1.63 12.08 -36.57
N SER A 538 -1.72 13.01 -35.61
CA SER A 538 -0.55 13.69 -35.03
C SER A 538 0.09 12.92 -33.88
N ASN A 539 -0.53 11.83 -33.41
CA ASN A 539 0.08 10.93 -32.45
C ASN A 539 1.12 10.05 -33.14
N PRO A 540 2.41 10.12 -32.76
CA PRO A 540 3.43 9.33 -33.40
C PRO A 540 3.29 7.86 -33.00
N SER A 541 3.42 6.93 -33.94
CA SER A 541 3.47 5.49 -33.64
C SER A 541 4.80 5.05 -33.03
N THR A 542 5.81 5.93 -33.08
CA THR A 542 7.15 5.68 -32.57
C THR A 542 7.85 6.97 -32.16
N TYR A 543 8.76 6.90 -31.21
CA TYR A 543 9.70 7.97 -30.87
C TYR A 543 11.11 7.42 -30.70
N LYS A 544 12.12 8.28 -30.54
CA LYS A 544 13.52 7.84 -30.50
C LYS A 544 14.19 8.27 -29.20
N THR A 545 15.26 7.58 -28.79
CA THR A 545 16.04 7.93 -27.59
C THR A 545 16.45 9.41 -27.61
N GLY A 546 16.21 10.13 -26.50
CA GLY A 546 16.46 11.57 -26.41
C GLY A 546 15.35 12.46 -27.01
N ASN A 547 14.13 11.93 -27.15
CA ASN A 547 12.98 12.69 -27.62
C ASN A 547 12.71 13.91 -26.72
N SER A 548 12.26 15.00 -27.32
CA SER A 548 11.50 16.00 -26.58
C SER A 548 10.17 15.39 -26.12
N GLU A 549 9.58 15.99 -25.09
CA GLU A 549 8.26 15.61 -24.59
C GLU A 549 7.22 15.50 -25.72
N ILE A 550 6.40 14.44 -25.71
CA ILE A 550 5.38 14.17 -26.72
C ILE A 550 4.01 14.27 -26.06
N THR A 551 3.29 15.34 -26.32
CA THR A 551 1.90 15.51 -25.87
C THR A 551 0.96 14.60 -26.66
N LEU A 552 0.23 13.73 -25.96
CA LEU A 552 -0.69 12.78 -26.56
C LEU A 552 -2.03 13.45 -26.90
N LYS A 553 -2.46 13.33 -28.16
CA LYS A 553 -3.69 13.94 -28.68
C LYS A 553 -4.87 12.98 -28.58
N ALA A 554 -6.06 13.51 -28.34
CA ALA A 554 -7.27 12.71 -28.21
C ALA A 554 -7.60 11.93 -29.51
N PRO A 555 -7.87 10.62 -29.44
CA PRO A 555 -8.45 9.83 -30.51
C PRO A 555 -9.97 10.06 -30.60
N THR A 556 -10.61 9.52 -31.63
CA THR A 556 -12.08 9.59 -31.81
C THR A 556 -12.72 8.19 -31.81
N ARG A 557 -13.94 8.03 -31.30
CA ARG A 557 -14.70 6.78 -31.41
C ARG A 557 -16.18 7.12 -31.56
N SER A 558 -16.80 6.64 -32.64
CA SER A 558 -18.22 6.93 -32.91
C SER A 558 -19.11 6.44 -31.78
N GLY A 559 -19.91 7.33 -31.19
CA GLY A 559 -20.82 7.01 -30.08
C GLY A 559 -20.16 6.97 -28.69
N TYR A 560 -18.91 7.42 -28.55
CA TYR A 560 -18.18 7.45 -27.29
C TYR A 560 -17.40 8.78 -27.14
N THR A 561 -17.21 9.24 -25.91
CA THR A 561 -16.41 10.42 -25.57
C THR A 561 -15.07 9.99 -24.99
N PHE A 562 -13.97 10.56 -25.48
CA PHE A 562 -12.62 10.24 -25.00
C PHE A 562 -12.36 10.86 -23.63
N ALA A 563 -12.11 10.03 -22.61
CA ALA A 563 -11.91 10.46 -21.23
C ALA A 563 -10.42 10.63 -20.85
N GLY A 564 -9.50 10.16 -21.70
CA GLY A 564 -8.06 10.34 -21.50
C GLY A 564 -7.25 9.16 -21.98
N TRP A 565 -5.94 9.39 -22.10
CA TRP A 565 -4.95 8.34 -22.31
C TRP A 565 -4.48 7.82 -20.96
N TYR A 566 -4.25 6.52 -20.89
CA TYR A 566 -3.80 5.84 -19.70
C TYR A 566 -2.71 4.84 -20.09
N THR A 567 -1.72 4.65 -19.23
CA THR A 567 -0.67 3.63 -19.45
C THR A 567 -1.14 2.24 -19.03
N ASP A 568 -2.27 2.15 -18.32
CA ASP A 568 -2.93 0.91 -17.90
C ASP A 568 -4.35 0.81 -18.48
N ASN A 569 -4.82 -0.41 -18.68
CA ASN A 569 -6.15 -0.70 -19.22
C ASN A 569 -7.29 -0.49 -18.19
N ALA A 570 -6.96 -0.40 -16.89
CA ALA A 570 -7.88 -0.11 -15.79
C ALA A 570 -8.13 1.40 -15.61
N TYR A 571 -7.45 2.22 -16.40
CA TYR A 571 -7.54 3.67 -16.45
C TYR A 571 -7.25 4.38 -15.11
N LYS A 572 -6.23 3.92 -14.39
CA LYS A 572 -5.77 4.46 -13.09
C LYS A 572 -4.58 5.41 -13.22
N LYS A 573 -3.61 5.07 -14.09
CA LYS A 573 -2.39 5.82 -14.37
C LYS A 573 -2.60 6.68 -15.62
N LYS A 574 -3.25 7.84 -15.42
CA LYS A 574 -3.54 8.79 -16.50
C LYS A 574 -2.23 9.38 -17.03
N ILE A 575 -2.09 9.42 -18.34
CA ILE A 575 -0.94 10.02 -19.03
C ILE A 575 -1.42 11.02 -20.06
N THR A 576 -0.84 12.21 -20.07
CA THR A 576 -1.16 13.26 -21.07
C THR A 576 0.00 13.47 -22.04
N GLN A 577 1.19 13.02 -21.67
CA GLN A 577 2.42 13.17 -22.43
C GLN A 577 3.41 12.06 -22.13
N ILE A 578 4.19 11.67 -23.13
CA ILE A 578 5.39 10.86 -22.93
C ILE A 578 6.52 11.84 -22.55
N PRO A 579 7.17 11.67 -21.40
CA PRO A 579 8.18 12.60 -20.91
C PRO A 579 9.39 12.69 -21.85
N ALA A 580 10.12 13.80 -21.74
CA ALA A 580 11.39 13.96 -22.43
C ALA A 580 12.39 12.88 -21.99
N ASN A 581 13.20 12.39 -22.93
CA ASN A 581 14.17 11.31 -22.71
C ASN A 581 13.59 9.97 -22.26
N ALA A 582 12.30 9.71 -22.52
CA ALA A 582 11.72 8.39 -22.26
C ALA A 582 12.50 7.30 -23.02
N ALA A 583 12.64 6.12 -22.41
CA ALA A 583 13.51 5.05 -22.90
C ALA A 583 12.86 3.65 -22.92
N SER A 584 11.53 3.58 -23.02
CA SER A 584 10.72 2.36 -23.01
C SER A 584 9.65 2.37 -24.11
N ASN A 585 8.99 1.24 -24.37
CA ASN A 585 7.80 1.25 -25.23
C ASN A 585 6.59 1.71 -24.42
N TYR A 586 5.65 2.41 -25.06
CA TYR A 586 4.37 2.77 -24.43
C TYR A 586 3.23 1.96 -25.03
N VAL A 587 2.38 1.41 -24.17
CA VAL A 587 1.05 0.93 -24.54
C VAL A 587 0.05 1.87 -23.90
N LEU A 588 -0.74 2.55 -24.72
CA LEU A 588 -1.65 3.61 -24.28
C LEU A 588 -3.08 3.19 -24.55
N TYR A 589 -3.90 3.20 -23.50
CA TYR A 589 -5.31 2.84 -23.56
C TYR A 589 -6.15 4.11 -23.63
N ALA A 590 -6.99 4.17 -24.67
CA ALA A 590 -7.98 5.22 -24.79
C ALA A 590 -9.16 4.88 -23.90
N ARG A 591 -9.40 5.66 -22.84
CA ARG A 591 -10.61 5.52 -22.04
C ARG A 591 -11.77 6.17 -22.78
N TRP A 592 -12.88 5.46 -22.84
CA TRP A 592 -14.10 5.94 -23.47
C TRP A 592 -15.26 5.92 -22.49
N SER A 593 -16.03 7.01 -22.49
CA SER A 593 -17.37 7.02 -21.90
C SER A 593 -18.36 6.76 -23.03
N LYS A 594 -19.18 5.70 -22.91
CA LYS A 594 -20.24 5.41 -23.89
C LYS A 594 -21.21 6.57 -23.88
N ASN A 595 -21.40 7.20 -25.04
CA ASN A 595 -22.45 8.20 -25.17
C ASN A 595 -23.76 7.41 -25.12
N GLU A 596 -24.62 7.68 -24.15
CA GLU A 596 -25.95 7.07 -24.12
C GLU A 596 -26.65 7.32 -25.45
N ASP A 597 -27.34 6.29 -25.96
CA ASP A 597 -27.94 6.24 -27.29
C ASP A 597 -28.77 7.50 -27.56
N THR A 598 -28.12 8.43 -28.24
CA THR A 598 -28.69 9.64 -28.77
C THR A 598 -28.32 9.65 -30.23
N SER A 599 -28.96 8.78 -31.02
CA SER A 599 -29.28 9.19 -32.39
C SER A 599 -29.77 10.63 -32.31
N VAL A 600 -28.99 11.59 -32.83
CA VAL A 600 -29.35 13.00 -32.78
C VAL A 600 -30.60 13.15 -33.62
N LYS A 601 -31.77 13.07 -32.97
CA LYS A 601 -33.03 13.23 -33.65
C LYS A 601 -33.11 14.69 -34.12
N PRO A 602 -33.34 14.93 -35.42
CA PRO A 602 -33.53 16.28 -35.90
C PRO A 602 -34.72 16.92 -35.16
N ILE A 603 -34.57 18.19 -34.80
CA ILE A 603 -35.63 18.97 -34.14
C ILE A 603 -36.71 19.25 -35.19
N ASN A 604 -37.82 18.53 -35.11
CA ASN A 604 -38.94 18.61 -36.08
C ASN A 604 -40.20 19.24 -35.47
N THR A 605 -40.32 19.24 -34.14
CA THR A 605 -41.45 19.83 -33.42
C THR A 605 -40.97 20.66 -32.22
N VAL A 606 -41.83 21.57 -31.72
CA VAL A 606 -41.56 22.33 -30.48
C VAL A 606 -41.34 21.40 -29.29
N SER A 607 -42.04 20.25 -29.28
CA SER A 607 -41.86 19.22 -28.25
C SER A 607 -40.50 18.54 -28.32
N ASP A 608 -39.95 18.30 -29.52
CA ASP A 608 -38.59 17.76 -29.69
C ASP A 608 -37.53 18.73 -29.15
N TYR A 609 -37.71 20.03 -29.38
CA TYR A 609 -36.82 21.08 -28.88
C TYR A 609 -36.79 21.11 -27.34
N VAL A 610 -37.94 21.21 -26.70
CA VAL A 610 -38.03 21.27 -25.23
C VAL A 610 -37.58 19.94 -24.59
N SER A 611 -37.95 18.80 -25.19
CA SER A 611 -37.48 17.48 -24.71
C SER A 611 -35.96 17.35 -24.83
N GLY A 612 -35.36 17.96 -25.87
CA GLY A 612 -33.92 18.08 -26.04
C GLY A 612 -33.25 18.86 -24.92
N LEU A 613 -33.85 19.96 -24.46
CA LEU A 613 -33.32 20.74 -23.33
C LEU A 613 -33.29 19.91 -22.03
N TYR A 614 -34.38 19.22 -21.68
CA TYR A 614 -34.37 18.35 -20.51
C TYR A 614 -33.37 17.20 -20.62
N SER A 615 -33.35 16.49 -21.75
CA SER A 615 -32.53 15.28 -21.88
C SER A 615 -31.05 15.58 -22.06
N LYS A 616 -30.66 16.61 -22.82
CA LYS A 616 -29.26 16.88 -23.18
C LYS A 616 -28.62 17.98 -22.34
N VAL A 617 -29.39 18.92 -21.80
CA VAL A 617 -28.88 19.91 -20.82
C VAL A 617 -29.00 19.28 -19.43
N LEU A 618 -30.22 18.95 -19.00
CA LEU A 618 -30.47 18.48 -17.64
C LEU A 618 -30.29 16.97 -17.43
N GLY A 619 -30.03 16.19 -18.48
CA GLY A 619 -29.69 14.75 -18.33
C GLY A 619 -30.85 13.90 -17.79
N ARG A 620 -32.08 14.38 -17.92
CA ARG A 620 -33.28 13.68 -17.45
C ARG A 620 -34.45 13.83 -18.39
N LYS A 621 -35.45 12.98 -18.25
CA LYS A 621 -36.73 13.13 -18.96
C LYS A 621 -37.53 14.28 -18.33
N ALA A 622 -38.17 15.09 -19.17
CA ALA A 622 -39.13 16.08 -18.72
C ALA A 622 -40.32 15.41 -18.02
N ASP A 623 -40.82 16.02 -16.95
CA ASP A 623 -42.16 15.69 -16.46
C ASP A 623 -43.22 16.24 -17.42
N GLU A 624 -44.40 15.62 -17.43
CA GLU A 624 -45.45 15.92 -18.41
C GLU A 624 -45.99 17.35 -18.27
N GLN A 625 -46.02 17.90 -17.04
CA GLN A 625 -46.51 19.25 -16.78
C GLN A 625 -45.51 20.32 -17.24
N GLY A 626 -44.22 20.15 -16.90
CA GLY A 626 -43.14 21.03 -17.32
C GLY A 626 -42.97 21.05 -18.84
N LEU A 627 -42.97 19.88 -19.49
CA LEU A 627 -42.90 19.78 -20.95
C LEU A 627 -44.06 20.54 -21.63
N ASN A 628 -45.30 20.28 -21.20
CA ASN A 628 -46.47 20.93 -21.76
C ASN A 628 -46.50 22.44 -21.49
N GLY A 629 -46.00 22.90 -20.33
CA GLY A 629 -45.89 24.31 -19.99
C GLY A 629 -45.00 25.08 -20.97
N TRP A 630 -43.77 24.60 -21.18
CA TRP A 630 -42.82 25.22 -22.10
C TRP A 630 -43.26 25.14 -23.56
N VAL A 631 -43.81 23.99 -23.99
CA VAL A 631 -44.32 23.84 -25.38
C VAL A 631 -45.44 24.82 -25.66
N ASN A 632 -46.43 24.96 -24.77
CA ASN A 632 -47.52 25.91 -24.93
C ASN A 632 -47.02 27.36 -24.92
N GLY A 633 -46.05 27.68 -24.06
CA GLY A 633 -45.46 29.02 -23.96
C GLY A 633 -44.67 29.44 -25.21
N ILE A 634 -44.00 28.50 -25.87
CA ILE A 634 -43.35 28.77 -27.17
C ILE A 634 -44.40 28.90 -28.28
N GLN A 635 -45.41 28.04 -28.32
CA GLN A 635 -46.43 28.02 -29.39
C GLN A 635 -47.37 29.24 -29.37
N ASN A 636 -47.68 29.78 -28.19
CA ASN A 636 -48.52 30.96 -28.05
C ASN A 636 -47.72 32.29 -28.08
N GLY A 637 -46.39 32.21 -28.16
CA GLY A 637 -45.48 33.36 -28.22
C GLY A 637 -45.22 34.04 -26.88
N SER A 638 -45.57 33.44 -25.74
CA SER A 638 -45.25 33.99 -24.41
C SER A 638 -43.77 33.83 -24.03
N CYS A 639 -43.06 32.90 -24.68
CA CYS A 639 -41.62 32.70 -24.52
C CYS A 639 -40.96 32.51 -25.88
N THR A 640 -39.69 32.91 -26.01
CA THR A 640 -38.86 32.64 -27.20
C THR A 640 -38.07 31.35 -27.02
N ALA A 641 -37.66 30.71 -28.12
CA ALA A 641 -36.82 29.51 -28.06
C ALA A 641 -35.49 29.79 -27.35
N ALA A 642 -34.85 30.93 -27.62
CA ALA A 642 -33.64 31.39 -26.97
C ALA A 642 -33.85 31.60 -25.46
N GLY A 643 -34.92 32.28 -25.04
CA GLY A 643 -35.19 32.52 -23.61
C GLY A 643 -35.48 31.24 -22.83
N VAL A 644 -36.13 30.25 -23.45
CA VAL A 644 -36.32 28.94 -22.82
C VAL A 644 -35.00 28.18 -22.74
N ALA A 645 -34.17 28.17 -23.79
CA ALA A 645 -32.85 27.53 -23.72
C ALA A 645 -31.95 28.18 -22.66
N ASP A 646 -32.00 29.50 -22.54
CA ASP A 646 -31.22 30.26 -21.57
C ASP A 646 -31.49 29.81 -20.13
N GLY A 647 -32.78 29.70 -19.77
CA GLY A 647 -33.20 29.24 -18.46
C GLY A 647 -32.83 27.79 -18.14
N PHE A 648 -32.49 26.97 -19.14
CA PHE A 648 -32.00 25.60 -18.93
C PHE A 648 -30.47 25.57 -18.85
N VAL A 649 -29.80 26.20 -19.82
CA VAL A 649 -28.34 26.21 -19.97
C VAL A 649 -27.65 26.98 -18.86
N PHE A 650 -28.34 27.91 -18.20
CA PHE A 650 -27.82 28.65 -17.05
C PHE A 650 -28.63 28.40 -15.77
N SER A 651 -29.33 27.28 -15.69
CA SER A 651 -29.95 26.83 -14.43
C SER A 651 -28.90 26.25 -13.47
N ASP A 652 -29.13 26.38 -12.17
CA ASP A 652 -28.34 25.71 -11.13
C ASP A 652 -28.22 24.20 -11.40
N GLU A 653 -29.29 23.58 -11.92
CA GLU A 653 -29.33 22.16 -12.25
C GLU A 653 -28.32 21.77 -13.36
N TYR A 654 -28.09 22.65 -14.34
CA TYR A 654 -27.07 22.42 -15.35
C TYR A 654 -25.67 22.81 -14.86
N ILE A 655 -25.54 23.96 -14.20
CA ILE A 655 -24.25 24.49 -13.71
C ILE A 655 -23.57 23.50 -12.76
N ASN A 656 -24.34 22.85 -11.88
CA ASN A 656 -23.85 21.86 -10.91
C ASN A 656 -23.38 20.53 -11.54
N LYS A 657 -23.47 20.36 -12.87
CA LYS A 657 -22.90 19.20 -13.56
C LYS A 657 -21.42 19.35 -13.89
N HIS A 658 -20.85 20.55 -13.71
CA HIS A 658 -19.44 20.83 -13.95
C HIS A 658 -18.93 20.37 -15.33
N THR A 659 -19.75 20.53 -16.38
CA THR A 659 -19.36 20.12 -17.74
C THR A 659 -18.13 20.90 -18.18
N SER A 660 -17.20 20.22 -18.85
CA SER A 660 -16.07 20.86 -19.55
C SER A 660 -16.53 21.76 -20.70
N ASP A 661 -15.65 22.62 -21.20
CA ASP A 661 -15.95 23.48 -22.35
C ASP A 661 -16.24 22.67 -23.62
N ASP A 662 -15.57 21.53 -23.78
CA ASP A 662 -15.83 20.57 -24.86
C ASP A 662 -17.26 20.02 -24.79
N GLU A 663 -17.67 19.57 -23.59
CA GLU A 663 -19.01 19.05 -23.34
C GLU A 663 -20.08 20.14 -23.48
N TYR A 664 -19.79 21.36 -23.04
CA TYR A 664 -20.66 22.52 -23.18
C TYR A 664 -20.94 22.86 -24.66
N VAL A 665 -19.88 22.97 -25.47
CA VAL A 665 -20.01 23.25 -26.90
C VAL A 665 -20.73 22.12 -27.63
N ASN A 666 -20.37 20.86 -27.36
CA ASN A 666 -21.06 19.69 -27.94
C ASN A 666 -22.55 19.69 -27.58
N MET A 667 -22.89 20.00 -26.32
CA MET A 667 -24.26 20.12 -25.86
C MET A 667 -25.01 21.16 -26.68
N LEU A 668 -24.48 22.38 -26.85
CA LEU A 668 -25.12 23.47 -27.60
C LEU A 668 -25.41 23.09 -29.05
N TYR A 669 -24.47 22.43 -29.75
CA TYR A 669 -24.73 21.93 -31.11
C TYR A 669 -25.87 20.91 -31.13
N ARG A 670 -25.88 19.97 -30.18
CA ARG A 670 -26.88 18.91 -30.11
C ARG A 670 -28.26 19.41 -29.70
N THR A 671 -28.36 20.44 -28.86
CA THR A 671 -29.62 20.98 -28.32
C THR A 671 -30.19 22.11 -29.16
N LEU A 672 -29.35 23.04 -29.61
CA LEU A 672 -29.80 24.22 -30.33
C LEU A 672 -29.81 24.03 -31.85
N MET A 673 -28.87 23.25 -32.40
CA MET A 673 -28.78 23.00 -33.85
C MET A 673 -29.33 21.62 -34.26
N GLY A 674 -29.49 20.71 -33.31
CA GLY A 674 -29.99 19.36 -33.59
C GLY A 674 -29.04 18.53 -34.46
N ARG A 675 -27.73 18.77 -34.35
CA ARG A 675 -26.66 18.01 -35.04
C ARG A 675 -25.40 17.93 -34.18
N GLU A 676 -24.47 17.07 -34.58
CA GLU A 676 -23.11 17.12 -34.04
C GLU A 676 -22.35 18.33 -34.60
N PRO A 677 -21.40 18.90 -33.84
CA PRO A 677 -20.45 19.86 -34.39
C PRO A 677 -19.60 19.22 -35.50
N ASP A 678 -19.28 20.00 -36.52
CA ASP A 678 -18.12 19.72 -37.35
C ASP A 678 -16.82 20.15 -36.63
N GLU A 679 -15.69 19.54 -37.01
CA GLU A 679 -14.40 19.76 -36.34
C GLU A 679 -13.98 21.24 -36.32
N SER A 680 -14.24 21.97 -37.41
CA SER A 680 -13.85 23.38 -37.52
C SER A 680 -14.75 24.28 -36.69
N GLY A 681 -16.06 24.05 -36.68
CA GLY A 681 -17.02 24.81 -35.89
C GLY A 681 -16.75 24.69 -34.40
N LYS A 682 -16.54 23.46 -33.93
CA LYS A 682 -16.18 23.20 -32.53
C LYS A 682 -14.84 23.83 -32.14
N ALA A 683 -13.80 23.66 -32.97
CA ALA A 683 -12.49 24.25 -32.71
C ALA A 683 -12.58 25.78 -32.59
N GLY A 684 -13.39 26.43 -33.43
CA GLY A 684 -13.62 27.88 -33.36
C GLY A 684 -14.27 28.32 -32.04
N MET A 685 -15.29 27.58 -31.56
CA MET A 685 -15.95 27.90 -30.27
C MET A 685 -15.02 27.68 -29.08
N LEU A 686 -14.25 26.57 -29.08
CA LEU A 686 -13.26 26.29 -28.04
C LEU A 686 -12.12 27.30 -28.03
N GLN A 687 -11.72 27.81 -29.21
CA GLN A 687 -10.74 28.88 -29.29
C GLN A 687 -11.25 30.19 -28.66
N LEU A 688 -12.53 30.52 -28.85
CA LEU A 688 -13.13 31.70 -28.22
C LEU A 688 -13.16 31.56 -26.69
N LEU A 689 -13.54 30.40 -26.17
CA LEU A 689 -13.46 30.10 -24.72
C LEU A 689 -12.01 30.18 -24.21
N GLY A 690 -11.07 29.55 -24.91
CA GLY A 690 -9.64 29.60 -24.57
C GLY A 690 -9.01 31.00 -24.68
N SER A 691 -9.67 31.94 -25.35
CA SER A 691 -9.28 33.36 -25.42
C SER A 691 -9.96 34.24 -24.37
N GLY A 692 -10.71 33.65 -23.43
CA GLY A 692 -11.33 34.35 -22.31
C GLY A 692 -12.77 34.81 -22.52
N HIS A 693 -13.45 34.38 -23.60
CA HIS A 693 -14.87 34.68 -23.75
C HIS A 693 -15.74 33.76 -22.88
N SER A 694 -16.84 34.29 -22.34
CA SER A 694 -17.72 33.55 -21.43
C SER A 694 -18.55 32.47 -22.13
N ARG A 695 -19.03 31.46 -21.38
CA ARG A 695 -20.02 30.50 -21.89
C ARG A 695 -21.31 31.18 -22.35
N LYS A 696 -21.73 32.27 -21.69
CA LYS A 696 -22.86 33.12 -22.12
C LYS A 696 -22.59 33.76 -23.49
N TYR A 697 -21.36 34.21 -23.74
CA TYR A 697 -20.96 34.69 -25.05
C TYR A 697 -21.06 33.60 -26.12
N ILE A 698 -20.54 32.41 -25.84
CA ILE A 698 -20.67 31.28 -26.78
C ILE A 698 -22.13 30.95 -27.01
N PHE A 699 -22.96 30.84 -25.96
CA PHE A 699 -24.41 30.63 -26.11
C PHE A 699 -25.06 31.68 -27.03
N SER A 700 -24.73 32.96 -26.85
CA SER A 700 -25.24 34.06 -27.69
C SER A 700 -24.92 33.86 -29.18
N ILE A 701 -23.73 33.34 -29.52
CA ILE A 701 -23.35 33.03 -30.91
C ILE A 701 -24.29 31.98 -31.51
N PHE A 702 -24.68 30.96 -30.73
CA PHE A 702 -25.57 29.91 -31.20
C PHE A 702 -27.00 30.46 -31.40
N ILE A 703 -27.57 31.12 -30.40
CA ILE A 703 -28.96 31.61 -30.48
C ILE A 703 -29.14 32.77 -31.46
N ASN A 704 -28.08 33.52 -31.77
CA ASN A 704 -28.10 34.59 -32.76
C ASN A 704 -27.69 34.11 -34.17
N SER A 705 -27.38 32.82 -34.34
CA SER A 705 -26.98 32.28 -35.64
C SER A 705 -28.16 32.20 -36.62
N GLU A 706 -27.85 32.33 -37.91
CA GLU A 706 -28.83 32.08 -38.99
C GLU A 706 -29.33 30.63 -38.95
N GLU A 707 -28.49 29.69 -38.51
CA GLU A 707 -28.83 28.28 -38.37
C GLU A 707 -29.91 28.07 -37.31
N PHE A 708 -29.77 28.65 -36.12
CA PHE A 708 -30.78 28.59 -35.06
C PHE A 708 -32.09 29.25 -35.49
N THR A 709 -31.98 30.43 -36.10
CA THR A 709 -33.14 31.19 -36.60
C THR A 709 -33.91 30.37 -37.64
N SER A 710 -33.21 29.73 -38.56
CA SER A 710 -33.79 28.86 -39.60
C SER A 710 -34.41 27.60 -39.01
N MET A 711 -33.78 27.00 -38.00
CA MET A 711 -34.30 25.84 -37.27
C MET A 711 -35.60 26.21 -36.54
N CYS A 712 -35.63 27.33 -35.81
CA CYS A 712 -36.82 27.82 -35.13
C CYS A 712 -37.96 28.10 -36.12
N ALA A 713 -37.67 28.79 -37.22
CA ALA A 713 -38.67 29.10 -38.26
C ALA A 713 -39.27 27.83 -38.89
N ARG A 714 -38.44 26.81 -39.16
CA ARG A 714 -38.89 25.52 -39.72
C ARG A 714 -39.88 24.80 -38.78
N VAL A 715 -39.69 24.95 -37.48
CA VAL A 715 -40.47 24.26 -36.43
C VAL A 715 -41.63 25.13 -35.91
N GLY A 716 -41.76 26.37 -36.39
CA GLY A 716 -42.81 27.30 -35.98
C GLY A 716 -42.56 27.97 -34.63
N MET A 717 -41.31 28.08 -34.20
CA MET A 717 -40.89 28.77 -32.99
C MET A 717 -40.41 30.19 -33.31
N VAL A 718 -40.68 31.14 -32.41
CA VAL A 718 -39.98 32.43 -32.42
C VAL A 718 -38.60 32.21 -31.82
N SER A 719 -37.53 32.37 -32.61
CA SER A 719 -36.16 32.15 -32.13
C SER A 719 -35.84 33.02 -30.91
N GLY A 720 -36.23 34.30 -30.98
CA GLY A 720 -35.65 35.33 -30.12
C GLY A 720 -34.25 35.70 -30.62
N ALA A 721 -33.69 36.73 -30.00
CA ALA A 721 -32.28 37.10 -30.08
C ALA A 721 -31.89 37.63 -28.71
N ASP A 722 -30.64 37.42 -28.33
CA ASP A 722 -30.04 38.05 -27.16
C ASP A 722 -29.11 39.14 -27.68
N ASP A 723 -29.27 40.38 -27.22
CA ASP A 723 -28.39 41.49 -27.58
C ASP A 723 -27.04 41.42 -26.87
N TYR A 724 -26.80 40.34 -26.12
CA TYR A 724 -25.50 39.95 -25.58
C TYR A 724 -24.40 39.98 -26.64
N ASN A 725 -23.73 41.13 -26.69
CA ASN A 725 -22.68 41.50 -27.62
C ASN A 725 -21.28 41.31 -27.00
N GLY A 726 -21.22 40.63 -25.86
CA GLY A 726 -20.01 40.48 -25.03
C GLY A 726 -19.64 41.73 -24.23
N THR A 727 -20.50 42.78 -24.23
CA THR A 727 -20.20 44.07 -23.57
C THR A 727 -21.34 44.68 -22.75
N ASP A 728 -22.52 44.05 -22.64
CA ASP A 728 -23.64 44.62 -21.89
C ASP A 728 -23.58 44.27 -20.40
N ASP A 729 -22.74 45.05 -19.73
CA ASP A 729 -22.51 45.19 -18.31
C ASP A 729 -23.42 46.31 -17.76
N SER A 730 -24.74 46.08 -17.79
CA SER A 730 -25.72 47.10 -17.39
C SER A 730 -26.12 47.07 -15.90
N ASP A 731 -25.40 46.31 -15.06
CA ASP A 731 -25.47 46.49 -13.59
C ASP A 731 -24.12 46.79 -12.90
N LYS A 732 -23.03 47.00 -13.67
CA LYS A 732 -21.79 47.73 -13.35
C LYS A 732 -21.06 47.43 -12.01
N PRO A 733 -19.72 47.30 -12.04
CA PRO A 733 -18.85 48.19 -12.83
C PRO A 733 -17.82 47.47 -13.69
N ASP A 734 -17.84 47.79 -14.99
CA ASP A 734 -16.70 48.14 -15.84
C ASP A 734 -15.33 47.96 -15.18
N ASP A 735 -14.71 46.79 -15.39
CA ASP A 735 -13.26 46.71 -15.59
C ASP A 735 -12.79 45.52 -16.45
N SER A 736 -13.46 45.22 -17.57
CA SER A 736 -12.74 44.58 -18.69
C SER A 736 -12.08 45.66 -19.55
N GLY A 737 -11.27 46.48 -18.88
CA GLY A 737 -10.62 47.66 -19.44
C GLY A 737 -9.24 47.96 -18.88
N ASN A 738 -8.75 47.25 -17.86
CA ASN A 738 -7.34 46.93 -17.59
C ASN A 738 -7.33 46.32 -16.18
N LEU A 739 -7.51 45.00 -16.03
CA LEU A 739 -7.09 44.37 -14.77
C LEU A 739 -5.64 44.82 -14.56
N THR A 740 -5.44 45.59 -13.49
CA THR A 740 -4.11 45.98 -13.08
C THR A 740 -3.30 44.70 -12.89
N GLU A 741 -1.98 44.76 -13.05
CA GLU A 741 -1.14 43.58 -12.81
C GLU A 741 -1.39 42.98 -11.42
N LYS A 742 -1.82 43.82 -10.45
CA LYS A 742 -2.27 43.38 -9.13
C LYS A 742 -3.55 42.55 -9.16
N GLU A 743 -4.58 42.97 -9.89
CA GLU A 743 -5.85 42.22 -9.98
C GLU A 743 -5.69 40.90 -10.74
N LYS A 744 -4.85 40.87 -11.77
CA LYS A 744 -4.48 39.62 -12.45
C LYS A 744 -3.80 38.65 -11.49
N ALA A 745 -2.79 39.14 -10.76
CA ALA A 745 -2.05 38.31 -9.82
C ALA A 745 -2.94 37.78 -8.67
N VAL A 746 -3.88 38.59 -8.16
CA VAL A 746 -4.86 38.14 -7.17
C VAL A 746 -5.73 37.02 -7.73
N ARG A 747 -6.25 37.18 -8.96
CA ARG A 747 -7.06 36.14 -9.61
C ARG A 747 -6.26 34.86 -9.81
N GLU A 748 -5.01 34.95 -10.28
CA GLU A 748 -4.15 33.78 -10.47
C GLU A 748 -3.89 33.01 -9.15
N PHE A 749 -3.78 33.71 -8.03
CA PHE A 749 -3.70 33.05 -6.73
C PHE A 749 -4.99 32.33 -6.35
N VAL A 750 -6.16 32.94 -6.57
CA VAL A 750 -7.44 32.28 -6.31
C VAL A 750 -7.62 31.06 -7.21
N ILE A 751 -7.22 31.16 -8.48
CA ILE A 751 -7.19 30.03 -9.43
C ILE A 751 -6.32 28.90 -8.88
N ARG A 752 -5.12 29.22 -8.36
CA ARG A 752 -4.25 28.25 -7.70
C ARG A 752 -4.95 27.54 -6.54
N CYS A 753 -5.74 28.25 -5.72
CA CYS A 753 -6.52 27.62 -4.64
C CYS A 753 -7.56 26.62 -5.20
N TYR A 754 -8.33 27.00 -6.23
CA TYR A 754 -9.27 26.08 -6.89
C TYR A 754 -8.56 24.84 -7.46
N GLU A 755 -7.42 25.02 -8.11
CA GLU A 755 -6.71 23.91 -8.77
C GLU A 755 -5.98 22.99 -7.78
N LYS A 756 -5.26 23.55 -6.80
CA LYS A 756 -4.41 22.78 -5.88
C LYS A 756 -5.16 22.20 -4.69
N ILE A 757 -6.23 22.86 -4.24
CA ILE A 757 -7.02 22.45 -3.07
C ILE A 757 -8.29 21.72 -3.54
N LEU A 758 -9.04 22.30 -4.48
CA LEU A 758 -10.31 21.73 -4.95
C LEU A 758 -10.15 20.85 -6.20
N GLY A 759 -8.99 20.84 -6.87
CA GLY A 759 -8.75 19.94 -8.01
C GLY A 759 -9.71 20.18 -9.18
N ARG A 760 -10.30 21.38 -9.28
CA ARG A 760 -11.25 21.77 -10.32
C ARG A 760 -10.97 23.18 -10.82
N SER A 761 -11.56 23.54 -11.96
CA SER A 761 -11.60 24.93 -12.42
C SER A 761 -12.53 25.77 -11.55
N TYR A 762 -12.20 27.05 -11.43
CA TYR A 762 -13.02 28.06 -10.77
C TYR A 762 -14.30 28.32 -11.56
N ASP A 763 -15.36 28.70 -10.86
CA ASP A 763 -16.48 29.45 -11.42
C ASP A 763 -16.18 30.95 -11.33
N GLU A 764 -16.65 31.74 -12.30
CA GLU A 764 -16.32 33.17 -12.36
C GLU A 764 -16.87 33.94 -11.14
N GLU A 765 -18.05 33.59 -10.64
CA GLU A 765 -18.63 34.24 -9.45
C GLU A 765 -17.78 33.98 -8.19
N GLY A 766 -17.31 32.75 -8.00
CA GLY A 766 -16.39 32.38 -6.94
C GLY A 766 -15.01 33.03 -7.12
N LEU A 767 -14.46 33.05 -8.33
CA LEU A 767 -13.20 33.73 -8.62
C LEU A 767 -13.30 35.23 -8.34
N ASP A 768 -14.36 35.90 -8.80
CA ASP A 768 -14.64 37.31 -8.54
C ASP A 768 -14.87 37.58 -7.06
N GLY A 769 -15.66 36.72 -6.41
CA GLY A 769 -15.98 36.81 -5.00
C GLY A 769 -14.72 36.74 -4.14
N TRP A 770 -13.91 35.69 -4.28
CA TRP A 770 -12.66 35.52 -3.54
C TRP A 770 -11.61 36.58 -3.91
N SER A 771 -11.50 36.95 -5.20
CA SER A 771 -10.59 38.01 -5.64
C SER A 771 -10.97 39.36 -5.03
N SER A 772 -12.26 39.65 -4.92
CA SER A 772 -12.76 40.87 -4.28
C SER A 772 -12.46 40.90 -2.78
N GLN A 773 -12.51 39.74 -2.09
CA GLN A 773 -12.09 39.67 -0.67
C GLN A 773 -10.62 40.04 -0.49
N LEU A 774 -9.74 39.58 -1.39
CA LEU A 774 -8.30 39.85 -1.36
C LEU A 774 -7.98 41.30 -1.77
N LEU A 775 -8.61 41.79 -2.85
CA LEU A 775 -8.41 43.17 -3.34
C LEU A 775 -8.90 44.21 -2.33
N GLY A 776 -10.00 43.92 -1.65
CA GLY A 776 -10.54 44.74 -0.57
C GLY A 776 -9.78 44.63 0.75
N ASN A 777 -8.82 43.69 0.87
CA ASN A 777 -8.16 43.30 2.12
C ASN A 777 -9.14 42.92 3.24
N TYR A 778 -10.30 42.35 2.88
CA TYR A 778 -11.27 41.82 3.84
C TYR A 778 -10.82 40.47 4.39
N LEU A 779 -10.17 39.67 3.56
CA LEU A 779 -9.49 38.45 3.93
C LEU A 779 -8.05 38.50 3.42
N SER A 780 -7.16 37.84 4.14
CA SER A 780 -5.79 37.59 3.69
C SER A 780 -5.70 36.36 2.78
N PRO A 781 -4.64 36.22 1.96
CA PRO A 781 -4.35 34.99 1.22
C PRO A 781 -4.36 33.73 2.07
N ALA A 782 -3.81 33.80 3.30
CA ALA A 782 -3.85 32.69 4.25
C ALA A 782 -5.29 32.33 4.64
N GLU A 783 -6.13 33.32 4.94
CA GLU A 783 -7.54 33.08 5.28
C GLU A 783 -8.37 32.58 4.10
N VAL A 784 -8.11 33.07 2.88
CA VAL A 784 -8.77 32.57 1.68
C VAL A 784 -8.41 31.09 1.49
N ALA A 785 -7.13 30.74 1.42
CA ALA A 785 -6.71 29.34 1.24
C ALA A 785 -7.23 28.41 2.36
N ALA A 786 -7.17 28.86 3.62
CA ALA A 786 -7.61 28.05 4.74
C ALA A 786 -9.13 27.99 4.88
N LYS A 787 -9.80 29.12 5.15
CA LYS A 787 -11.25 29.17 5.45
C LYS A 787 -12.09 28.97 4.19
N GLY A 788 -11.65 29.52 3.06
CA GLY A 788 -12.41 29.48 1.81
C GLY A 788 -12.29 28.16 1.07
N PHE A 789 -11.19 27.42 1.24
CA PHE A 789 -10.90 26.21 0.46
C PHE A 789 -10.65 24.98 1.34
N PHE A 790 -9.59 24.93 2.15
CA PHE A 790 -9.28 23.72 2.95
C PHE A 790 -10.35 23.38 4.00
N ASN A 791 -10.99 24.39 4.60
CA ASN A 791 -12.07 24.20 5.58
C ASN A 791 -13.45 24.37 4.95
N SER A 792 -13.55 24.31 3.62
CA SER A 792 -14.84 24.38 2.94
C SER A 792 -15.56 23.04 3.02
N GLU A 793 -16.90 23.08 3.09
CA GLU A 793 -17.74 21.88 3.02
C GLU A 793 -17.43 21.04 1.75
N GLU A 794 -17.04 21.70 0.66
CA GLU A 794 -16.61 21.05 -0.57
C GLU A 794 -15.35 20.20 -0.39
N PHE A 795 -14.34 20.75 0.30
CA PHE A 795 -13.10 20.02 0.57
C PHE A 795 -13.31 18.88 1.57
N GLU A 796 -14.07 19.11 2.62
CA GLU A 796 -14.38 18.09 3.64
C GLU A 796 -15.06 16.86 3.03
N LYS A 797 -16.01 17.07 2.10
CA LYS A 797 -16.72 15.97 1.40
C LYS A 797 -15.82 15.07 0.56
N LYS A 798 -14.57 15.47 0.28
CA LYS A 798 -13.62 14.64 -0.46
C LYS A 798 -13.05 13.49 0.36
N GLY A 799 -13.11 13.54 1.70
CA GLY A 799 -12.62 12.46 2.56
C GLY A 799 -11.14 12.12 2.34
N VAL A 800 -10.29 13.12 2.11
CA VAL A 800 -8.86 12.91 1.85
C VAL A 800 -8.14 12.32 3.07
N SER A 801 -7.17 11.42 2.85
CA SER A 801 -6.31 10.87 3.91
C SER A 801 -5.33 11.93 4.47
N ASP A 802 -4.70 11.66 5.60
CA ASP A 802 -3.73 12.60 6.22
C ASP A 802 -2.48 12.78 5.34
N GLU A 803 -2.04 11.72 4.68
CA GLU A 803 -0.93 11.69 3.71
C GLU A 803 -1.22 12.60 2.52
N LEU A 804 -2.40 12.44 1.93
CA LEU A 804 -2.82 13.25 0.79
C LEU A 804 -3.05 14.71 1.23
N TYR A 805 -3.60 14.92 2.42
CA TYR A 805 -3.79 16.25 3.00
C TYR A 805 -2.44 17.00 3.13
N VAL A 806 -1.44 16.38 3.75
CA VAL A 806 -0.07 16.95 3.87
C VAL A 806 0.52 17.23 2.49
N THR A 807 0.40 16.31 1.54
CA THR A 807 0.87 16.51 0.16
C THR A 807 0.21 17.72 -0.50
N MET A 808 -1.09 17.91 -0.30
CA MET A 808 -1.83 19.08 -0.82
C MET A 808 -1.39 20.39 -0.16
N LEU A 809 -1.02 20.36 1.13
CA LEU A 809 -0.43 21.52 1.81
C LEU A 809 0.91 21.91 1.18
N TYR A 810 1.83 20.97 0.94
CA TYR A 810 3.11 21.24 0.26
C TYR A 810 2.90 21.83 -1.14
N ARG A 811 2.04 21.20 -1.95
CA ARG A 811 1.76 21.68 -3.31
C ARG A 811 1.17 23.08 -3.31
N THR A 812 0.30 23.40 -2.35
CA THR A 812 -0.41 24.68 -2.29
C THR A 812 0.47 25.79 -1.71
N PHE A 813 1.07 25.55 -0.54
CA PHE A 813 1.79 26.55 0.25
C PHE A 813 3.29 26.63 -0.05
N MET A 814 3.87 25.63 -0.72
CA MET A 814 5.32 25.57 -1.01
C MET A 814 5.65 25.33 -2.49
N ASN A 815 4.65 25.01 -3.33
CA ASN A 815 4.80 24.78 -4.77
C ASN A 815 5.81 23.67 -5.14
N ARG A 816 5.90 22.65 -4.29
CA ARG A 816 6.75 21.47 -4.48
C ARG A 816 6.07 20.24 -3.87
N GLU A 817 6.57 19.06 -4.21
CA GLU A 817 6.25 17.84 -3.47
C GLU A 817 6.98 17.86 -2.11
N PRO A 818 6.43 17.19 -1.09
CA PRO A 818 7.14 17.01 0.16
C PRO A 818 8.41 16.17 -0.03
N ASP A 819 9.47 16.49 0.71
CA ASP A 819 10.56 15.56 0.96
C ASP A 819 10.14 14.53 2.03
N LYS A 820 10.79 13.36 2.05
CA LYS A 820 10.41 12.26 2.93
C LYS A 820 10.39 12.65 4.41
N ASN A 821 11.42 13.36 4.89
CA ASN A 821 11.51 13.74 6.30
C ASN A 821 10.44 14.76 6.69
N GLY A 822 10.20 15.75 5.84
CA GLY A 822 9.13 16.72 6.02
C GLY A 822 7.74 16.08 5.98
N PHE A 823 7.52 15.14 5.07
CA PHE A 823 6.28 14.37 4.98
C PHE A 823 6.03 13.55 6.25
N ASP A 824 6.97 12.68 6.62
CA ASP A 824 6.88 11.78 7.77
C ASP A 824 6.69 12.59 9.06
N GLY A 825 7.37 13.73 9.18
CA GLY A 825 7.22 14.64 10.33
C GLY A 825 5.80 15.16 10.50
N TRP A 826 5.16 15.67 9.44
CA TRP A 826 3.80 16.20 9.55
C TRP A 826 2.74 15.12 9.73
N VAL A 827 2.91 13.96 9.09
CA VAL A 827 2.03 12.80 9.30
C VAL A 827 2.15 12.30 10.75
N SER A 828 3.37 12.29 11.32
CA SER A 828 3.60 11.96 12.72
C SER A 828 2.94 12.94 13.68
N GLU A 829 2.95 14.25 13.37
CA GLU A 829 2.24 15.26 14.17
C GLU A 829 0.72 15.00 14.21
N LEU A 830 0.11 14.65 13.08
CA LEU A 830 -1.32 14.26 13.02
C LEU A 830 -1.59 13.01 13.86
N ALA A 831 -0.76 11.96 13.75
CA ALA A 831 -0.86 10.76 14.59
C ALA A 831 -0.70 11.06 16.10
N SER A 832 0.12 12.06 16.44
CA SER A 832 0.30 12.52 17.82
C SER A 832 -0.90 13.27 18.40
N GLY A 833 -1.93 13.55 17.59
CA GLY A 833 -3.18 14.18 18.00
C GLY A 833 -3.29 15.67 17.65
N MET A 834 -2.33 16.21 16.90
CA MET A 834 -2.45 17.57 16.34
C MET A 834 -3.56 17.58 15.29
N SER A 835 -4.30 18.69 15.21
CA SER A 835 -5.42 18.82 14.27
C SER A 835 -4.93 19.17 12.86
N ARG A 836 -5.73 18.86 11.85
CA ARG A 836 -5.51 19.36 10.49
C ARG A 836 -5.50 20.89 10.40
N SER A 837 -6.23 21.57 11.29
CA SER A 837 -6.24 23.03 11.43
C SER A 837 -4.89 23.57 11.92
N TYR A 838 -4.25 22.89 12.86
CA TYR A 838 -2.90 23.20 13.32
C TYR A 838 -1.86 23.03 12.19
N ILE A 839 -1.88 21.89 11.50
CA ILE A 839 -0.91 21.66 10.41
C ILE A 839 -1.13 22.68 9.28
N LEU A 840 -2.38 22.94 8.90
CA LEU A 840 -2.71 23.98 7.93
C LEU A 840 -2.18 25.36 8.35
N HIS A 841 -2.29 25.71 9.63
CA HIS A 841 -1.72 26.95 10.16
C HIS A 841 -0.22 27.03 9.92
N GLU A 842 0.55 26.00 10.30
CA GLU A 842 2.01 25.98 10.13
C GLU A 842 2.43 26.22 8.67
N PHE A 843 1.73 25.63 7.71
CA PHE A 843 1.97 25.89 6.28
C PHE A 843 1.52 27.30 5.86
N ALA A 844 0.34 27.72 6.32
CA ALA A 844 -0.23 29.03 6.02
C ALA A 844 0.54 30.19 6.66
N VAL A 845 1.43 29.93 7.64
CA VAL A 845 2.35 30.91 8.24
C VAL A 845 3.82 30.75 7.85
N SER A 846 4.12 29.78 6.99
CA SER A 846 5.48 29.50 6.54
C SER A 846 6.11 30.64 5.72
N GLN A 847 7.44 30.69 5.73
CA GLN A 847 8.20 31.61 4.89
C GLN A 847 8.01 31.28 3.39
N GLU A 848 7.96 30.00 3.02
CA GLU A 848 7.72 29.59 1.63
C GLU A 848 6.38 30.12 1.12
N PHE A 849 5.32 30.06 1.93
CA PHE A 849 4.04 30.63 1.54
C PHE A 849 4.05 32.16 1.51
N THR A 850 4.82 32.79 2.39
CA THR A 850 5.07 34.24 2.34
C THR A 850 5.67 34.63 0.98
N ASP A 851 6.63 33.85 0.50
CA ASP A 851 7.30 34.09 -0.78
C ASP A 851 6.35 33.85 -1.98
N ILE A 852 5.50 32.82 -1.91
CA ILE A 852 4.44 32.59 -2.91
C ILE A 852 3.48 33.77 -2.96
N CYS A 853 2.96 34.23 -1.81
CA CYS A 853 2.06 35.39 -1.78
C CYS A 853 2.75 36.64 -2.34
N ALA A 854 4.02 36.86 -2.01
CA ALA A 854 4.81 37.96 -2.52
C ALA A 854 5.00 37.88 -4.05
N SER A 855 5.10 36.67 -4.63
CA SER A 855 5.16 36.50 -6.09
C SER A 855 3.89 36.97 -6.81
N TYR A 856 2.75 36.93 -6.14
CA TYR A 856 1.48 37.52 -6.60
C TYR A 856 1.29 38.99 -6.16
N GLY A 857 2.30 39.63 -5.59
CA GLY A 857 2.22 41.00 -5.10
C GLY A 857 1.28 41.18 -3.88
N MET A 858 1.03 40.10 -3.13
CA MET A 858 0.17 40.10 -1.96
C MET A 858 0.94 39.88 -0.66
N ASN A 859 0.41 40.41 0.44
CA ASN A 859 0.90 40.05 1.77
C ASN A 859 0.11 38.85 2.28
N ARG A 860 0.80 37.78 2.71
CA ARG A 860 0.22 36.52 3.22
C ARG A 860 -0.91 36.73 4.22
N GLY A 861 -0.75 37.74 5.09
CA GLY A 861 -1.61 38.03 6.23
C GLY A 861 -1.58 36.93 7.29
N ASP A 862 -2.40 37.04 8.33
CA ASP A 862 -2.38 36.12 9.46
C ASP A 862 -3.59 35.19 9.45
N TYR A 863 -3.37 33.96 9.91
CA TYR A 863 -4.43 32.97 10.09
C TYR A 863 -4.29 32.39 11.50
N PRO A 864 -4.94 32.94 12.53
CA PRO A 864 -4.71 32.54 13.92
C PRO A 864 -5.41 31.23 14.28
N LEU A 865 -4.81 30.48 15.20
CA LEU A 865 -5.41 29.28 15.80
C LEU A 865 -6.45 29.69 16.85
N THR A 866 -7.68 29.19 16.70
CA THR A 866 -8.80 29.55 17.60
C THR A 866 -9.02 28.53 18.71
N ASP A 867 -8.72 27.27 18.45
CA ASP A 867 -8.94 26.21 19.42
C ASP A 867 -7.76 26.09 20.38
N ALA A 868 -8.08 25.91 21.66
CA ALA A 868 -7.09 25.77 22.71
C ALA A 868 -6.15 24.57 22.47
N ARG A 869 -6.66 23.49 21.87
CA ARG A 869 -5.83 22.33 21.45
C ARG A 869 -4.78 22.70 20.39
N ASP A 870 -5.01 23.72 19.58
CA ASP A 870 -4.04 24.07 18.53
C ASP A 870 -3.06 25.13 19.01
N GLN A 871 -3.44 25.96 19.99
CA GLN A 871 -2.62 27.05 20.51
C GLN A 871 -1.38 26.60 21.30
N ASN A 872 -1.36 25.35 21.80
CA ASN A 872 -0.19 24.77 22.45
C ASN A 872 -0.07 23.27 22.14
N PRO A 873 0.81 22.89 21.20
CA PRO A 873 1.05 21.50 20.83
C PRO A 873 1.48 20.61 21.99
N GLY A 874 2.26 21.16 22.93
CA GLY A 874 2.71 20.43 24.11
C GLY A 874 1.56 20.08 25.05
N ALA A 875 0.66 21.04 25.30
CA ALA A 875 -0.58 20.79 26.05
C ALA A 875 -1.44 19.72 25.40
N THR A 876 -1.58 19.76 24.07
CA THR A 876 -2.33 18.76 23.31
C THR A 876 -1.71 17.38 23.40
N LYS A 877 -0.41 17.25 23.11
CA LYS A 877 0.29 15.97 23.21
C LYS A 877 0.23 15.41 24.64
N PHE A 878 0.32 16.26 25.65
CA PHE A 878 0.16 15.86 27.05
C PHE A 878 -1.25 15.35 27.37
N VAL A 879 -2.31 16.08 27.03
CA VAL A 879 -3.69 15.64 27.29
C VAL A 879 -4.04 14.39 26.49
N VAL A 880 -3.62 14.32 25.24
CA VAL A 880 -3.77 13.14 24.37
C VAL A 880 -3.08 11.92 25.00
N ARG A 881 -1.88 12.10 25.55
CA ARG A 881 -1.19 11.08 26.34
C ARG A 881 -2.05 10.62 27.53
N LEU A 882 -2.72 11.50 28.26
CA LEU A 882 -3.60 11.11 29.38
C LEU A 882 -4.78 10.25 28.92
N TYR A 883 -5.46 10.62 27.82
CA TYR A 883 -6.53 9.79 27.24
C TYR A 883 -6.00 8.40 26.86
N ARG A 884 -4.86 8.34 26.18
CA ARG A 884 -4.31 7.08 25.65
C ARG A 884 -3.72 6.20 26.75
N LYS A 885 -2.89 6.75 27.63
CA LYS A 885 -2.13 5.98 28.64
C LYS A 885 -2.90 5.74 29.93
N ALA A 886 -3.79 6.65 30.37
CA ALA A 886 -4.62 6.41 31.55
C ALA A 886 -5.97 5.76 31.20
N LEU A 887 -6.68 6.28 30.19
CA LEU A 887 -8.02 5.79 29.84
C LEU A 887 -8.00 4.67 28.78
N GLY A 888 -6.92 4.50 28.03
CA GLY A 888 -6.81 3.40 27.06
C GLY A 888 -7.73 3.58 25.85
N ARG A 889 -8.08 4.83 25.52
CA ARG A 889 -8.94 5.17 24.38
C ARG A 889 -8.48 6.48 23.72
N ASN A 890 -9.03 6.76 22.54
CA ASN A 890 -8.88 8.06 21.91
C ASN A 890 -9.71 9.14 22.63
N TYR A 891 -9.22 10.37 22.48
CA TYR A 891 -9.89 11.57 22.99
C TYR A 891 -11.13 11.89 22.15
N ASP A 892 -12.09 12.54 22.78
CA ASP A 892 -13.12 13.30 22.08
C ASP A 892 -12.64 14.75 21.91
N GLU A 893 -12.99 15.40 20.80
CA GLU A 893 -12.43 16.71 20.44
C GLU A 893 -12.82 17.80 21.44
N ASP A 894 -14.07 17.80 21.90
CA ASP A 894 -14.58 18.74 22.89
C ASP A 894 -13.83 18.61 24.22
N GLY A 895 -13.63 17.38 24.70
CA GLY A 895 -12.88 17.08 25.90
C GLY A 895 -11.41 17.49 25.80
N LEU A 896 -10.74 17.13 24.70
CA LEU A 896 -9.35 17.54 24.45
C LEU A 896 -9.21 19.07 24.47
N ASN A 897 -10.07 19.76 23.74
CA ASN A 897 -10.05 21.22 23.67
C ASN A 897 -10.35 21.86 25.04
N GLY A 898 -11.28 21.27 25.81
CA GLY A 898 -11.61 21.69 27.17
C GLY A 898 -10.42 21.58 28.13
N TRP A 899 -9.71 20.46 28.12
CA TRP A 899 -8.52 20.26 28.96
C TRP A 899 -7.36 21.15 28.54
N CYS A 900 -7.09 21.29 27.24
CA CYS A 900 -6.07 22.22 26.75
C CYS A 900 -6.41 23.67 27.14
N SER A 901 -7.69 24.06 27.09
CA SER A 901 -8.15 25.37 27.55
C SER A 901 -7.93 25.57 29.05
N ALA A 902 -8.16 24.54 29.87
CA ALA A 902 -7.90 24.59 31.30
C ALA A 902 -6.41 24.80 31.62
N LEU A 903 -5.51 24.12 30.87
CA LEU A 903 -4.06 24.31 30.97
C LEU A 903 -3.64 25.72 30.56
N LEU A 904 -4.05 26.15 29.36
CA LEU A 904 -3.65 27.44 28.79
C LEU A 904 -4.07 28.63 29.66
N ASN A 905 -5.25 28.55 30.27
CA ASN A 905 -5.79 29.60 31.13
C ASN A 905 -5.34 29.48 32.59
N ASN A 906 -4.44 28.53 32.91
CA ASN A 906 -4.00 28.22 34.27
C ASN A 906 -5.17 27.97 35.25
N VAL A 907 -6.27 27.37 34.74
CA VAL A 907 -7.43 26.99 35.55
C VAL A 907 -7.13 25.71 36.33
N MET A 908 -6.35 24.80 35.73
CA MET A 908 -5.86 23.59 36.37
C MET A 908 -4.39 23.38 35.99
N SER A 909 -3.60 22.87 36.94
CA SER A 909 -2.23 22.45 36.65
C SER A 909 -2.21 21.11 35.89
N PRO A 910 -1.11 20.76 35.21
CA PRO A 910 -0.96 19.44 34.58
C PRO A 910 -1.17 18.27 35.54
N GLU A 911 -0.67 18.40 36.78
CA GLU A 911 -0.87 17.43 37.85
C GLU A 911 -2.35 17.29 38.20
N GLU A 912 -3.07 18.41 38.33
CA GLU A 912 -4.50 18.41 38.65
C GLU A 912 -5.34 17.79 37.53
N ILE A 913 -4.97 18.02 36.27
CA ILE A 913 -5.65 17.37 35.14
C ILE A 913 -5.37 15.87 35.13
N ALA A 914 -4.11 15.45 35.21
CA ALA A 914 -3.75 14.03 35.22
C ALA A 914 -4.39 13.28 36.41
N ALA A 915 -4.36 13.86 37.60
CA ALA A 915 -4.94 13.27 38.80
C ALA A 915 -6.48 13.36 38.79
N ASN A 916 -7.05 14.56 38.80
CA ASN A 916 -8.47 14.76 39.03
C ASN A 916 -9.31 14.63 37.75
N GLY A 917 -8.77 15.03 36.61
CA GLY A 917 -9.45 14.94 35.32
C GLY A 917 -9.48 13.52 34.76
N PHE A 918 -8.41 12.74 34.98
CA PHE A 918 -8.26 11.40 34.40
C PHE A 918 -8.29 10.29 35.45
N LEU A 919 -7.35 10.25 36.40
CA LEU A 919 -7.21 9.10 37.30
C LEU A 919 -8.27 9.02 38.41
N HIS A 920 -8.87 10.14 38.81
CA HIS A 920 -10.03 10.17 39.71
C HIS A 920 -11.36 10.23 38.97
N SER A 921 -11.34 10.17 37.63
CA SER A 921 -12.55 10.17 36.84
C SER A 921 -13.39 8.92 37.13
N GLN A 922 -14.71 9.05 36.97
CA GLN A 922 -15.61 7.90 37.04
C GLN A 922 -15.22 6.82 36.03
N GLU A 923 -14.74 7.23 34.85
CA GLU A 923 -14.30 6.32 33.79
C GLU A 923 -13.10 5.48 34.21
N PHE A 924 -12.07 6.11 34.78
CA PHE A 924 -10.89 5.39 35.24
C PHE A 924 -11.19 4.48 36.44
N THR A 925 -11.95 4.98 37.41
CA THR A 925 -12.30 4.21 38.62
C THR A 925 -13.18 3.00 38.31
N ALA A 926 -14.01 3.07 37.26
CA ALA A 926 -14.81 1.96 36.78
C ALA A 926 -13.98 0.78 36.22
N LYS A 927 -12.70 0.98 35.89
CA LYS A 927 -11.80 -0.09 35.44
C LYS A 927 -11.48 -1.11 36.54
N ASN A 928 -11.71 -0.77 37.81
CA ASN A 928 -11.50 -1.64 38.97
C ASN A 928 -10.13 -2.34 38.98
N LEU A 929 -9.07 -1.60 38.62
CA LEU A 929 -7.71 -2.12 38.50
C LEU A 929 -7.18 -2.64 39.85
N SER A 930 -6.39 -3.71 39.80
CA SER A 930 -5.53 -4.13 40.92
C SER A 930 -4.46 -3.08 41.24
N ASP A 931 -3.82 -3.16 42.40
CA ASP A 931 -2.77 -2.22 42.78
C ASP A 931 -1.56 -2.29 41.82
N GLU A 932 -1.26 -3.47 41.29
CA GLU A 932 -0.20 -3.65 40.29
C GLU A 932 -0.56 -2.97 38.97
N GLU A 933 -1.76 -3.22 38.44
CA GLU A 933 -2.22 -2.60 37.19
C GLU A 933 -2.33 -1.08 37.33
N TYR A 934 -2.78 -0.60 38.49
CA TYR A 934 -2.80 0.82 38.81
C TYR A 934 -1.40 1.43 38.77
N LEU A 935 -0.42 0.82 39.44
CA LEU A 935 0.97 1.28 39.44
C LEU A 935 1.56 1.31 38.02
N ARG A 936 1.38 0.24 37.24
CA ARG A 936 1.86 0.20 35.84
C ARG A 936 1.23 1.31 35.00
N THR A 937 -0.03 1.63 35.25
CA THR A 937 -0.71 2.76 34.59
C THR A 937 -0.11 4.10 35.00
N LEU A 938 0.26 4.29 36.28
CA LEU A 938 0.98 5.49 36.73
C LEU A 938 2.34 5.64 36.05
N TYR A 939 3.12 4.55 35.94
CA TYR A 939 4.42 4.57 35.24
C TYR A 939 4.27 4.98 33.76
N ARG A 940 3.33 4.37 33.04
CA ARG A 940 3.05 4.77 31.64
C ARG A 940 2.55 6.21 31.53
N THR A 941 1.71 6.65 32.44
CA THR A 941 1.06 7.98 32.35
C THR A 941 2.01 9.10 32.77
N PHE A 942 2.70 8.96 33.90
CA PHE A 942 3.54 10.01 34.49
C PHE A 942 5.01 9.90 34.11
N LEU A 943 5.55 8.71 33.81
CA LEU A 943 6.99 8.51 33.65
C LEU A 943 7.42 8.06 32.25
N ASP A 944 6.46 7.89 31.34
CA ASP A 944 6.68 7.44 29.96
C ASP A 944 7.49 6.17 29.77
N ARG A 945 7.33 5.24 30.69
CA ARG A 945 8.02 3.96 30.66
C ARG A 945 7.23 2.89 31.38
N GLU A 946 7.60 1.64 31.13
CA GLU A 946 7.11 0.53 31.92
C GLU A 946 7.76 0.46 33.30
N ALA A 947 7.00 -0.09 34.25
CA ALA A 947 7.46 -0.33 35.60
C ALA A 947 8.27 -1.64 35.66
N GLY A 948 9.50 -1.58 36.18
CA GLY A 948 10.26 -2.77 36.51
C GLY A 948 9.58 -3.58 37.62
N ALA A 949 9.72 -4.92 37.60
CA ALA A 949 9.09 -5.79 38.59
C ALA A 949 9.46 -5.44 40.05
N SER A 950 10.71 -5.01 40.29
CA SER A 950 11.17 -4.55 41.61
C SER A 950 10.57 -3.21 42.03
N GLU A 951 10.30 -2.31 41.08
CA GLU A 951 9.69 -1.01 41.37
C GLU A 951 8.23 -1.19 41.81
N VAL A 952 7.47 -2.03 41.11
CA VAL A 952 6.09 -2.38 41.48
C VAL A 952 6.06 -3.06 42.85
N ALA A 953 6.92 -4.05 43.08
CA ALA A 953 6.99 -4.75 44.36
C ALA A 953 7.33 -3.79 45.53
N GLY A 954 8.24 -2.84 45.31
CA GLY A 954 8.62 -1.84 46.31
C GLY A 954 7.48 -0.88 46.67
N TRP A 955 6.69 -0.45 45.69
CA TRP A 955 5.49 0.36 45.93
C TRP A 955 4.43 -0.40 46.71
N ILE A 956 4.11 -1.64 46.32
CA ILE A 956 3.14 -2.50 47.03
C ILE A 956 3.58 -2.74 48.49
N GLN A 957 4.87 -2.97 48.71
CA GLN A 957 5.42 -3.10 50.07
C GLN A 957 5.24 -1.80 50.87
N SER A 958 5.56 -0.66 50.29
CA SER A 958 5.43 0.66 50.94
C SER A 958 3.97 0.98 51.29
N MET A 959 3.02 0.66 50.40
CA MET A 959 1.59 0.79 50.65
C MET A 959 1.14 -0.03 51.87
N ARG A 960 1.66 -1.26 52.02
CA ARG A 960 1.33 -2.14 53.16
C ARG A 960 1.98 -1.70 54.46
N GLU A 961 3.27 -1.34 54.43
CA GLU A 961 4.05 -1.05 55.64
C GLU A 961 3.80 0.35 56.20
N GLN A 962 3.56 1.33 55.32
CA GLN A 962 3.35 2.73 55.69
C GLN A 962 1.87 3.14 55.61
N ASN A 963 0.97 2.20 55.27
CA ASN A 963 -0.46 2.43 55.11
C ASN A 963 -0.77 3.55 54.11
N LEU A 964 -0.03 3.59 52.99
CA LEU A 964 -0.23 4.55 51.90
C LEU A 964 -1.44 4.16 51.07
N THR A 965 -2.26 5.15 50.74
CA THR A 965 -3.38 5.03 49.80
C THR A 965 -2.91 5.16 48.36
N ARG A 966 -3.78 4.83 47.39
CA ARG A 966 -3.50 5.08 45.96
C ARG A 966 -3.28 6.56 45.68
N ASP A 967 -4.01 7.44 46.35
CA ASP A 967 -3.81 8.89 46.26
C ASP A 967 -2.42 9.31 46.76
N ASP A 968 -1.94 8.73 47.88
CA ASP A 968 -0.58 9.04 48.37
C ASP A 968 0.50 8.63 47.36
N VAL A 969 0.31 7.47 46.71
CA VAL A 969 1.21 7.00 45.64
C VAL A 969 1.12 7.92 44.42
N LEU A 970 -0.08 8.25 43.96
CA LEU A 970 -0.30 9.17 42.85
C LEU A 970 0.37 10.53 43.09
N GLN A 971 0.24 11.09 44.28
CA GLN A 971 0.92 12.34 44.64
C GLN A 971 2.45 12.19 44.60
N GLY A 972 2.99 11.01 44.91
CA GLY A 972 4.40 10.71 44.73
C GLY A 972 4.86 10.79 43.27
N PHE A 973 4.06 10.28 42.33
CA PHE A 973 4.34 10.35 40.89
C PHE A 973 4.17 11.77 40.34
N ALA A 974 3.06 12.43 40.71
CA ALA A 974 2.73 13.78 40.27
C ALA A 974 3.75 14.83 40.73
N ASN A 975 4.43 14.61 41.87
CA ASN A 975 5.48 15.50 42.36
C ASN A 975 6.90 14.99 42.06
N SER A 976 7.04 13.95 41.25
CA SER A 976 8.34 13.36 40.95
C SER A 976 9.18 14.26 40.02
N PRO A 977 10.51 14.33 40.21
CA PRO A 977 11.39 15.06 39.28
C PRO A 977 11.31 14.56 37.84
N GLU A 978 10.99 13.28 37.66
CA GLU A 978 10.84 12.64 36.34
C GLU A 978 9.57 13.12 35.63
N PHE A 979 8.43 13.19 36.33
CA PHE A 979 7.21 13.78 35.77
C PHE A 979 7.39 15.27 35.47
N ILE A 980 8.00 16.03 36.38
CA ILE A 980 8.35 17.45 36.13
C ILE A 980 9.23 17.58 34.87
N GLY A 981 10.17 16.65 34.67
CA GLY A 981 10.99 16.59 33.46
C GLY A 981 10.19 16.32 32.20
N ILE A 982 9.19 15.43 32.25
CA ILE A 982 8.27 15.15 31.14
C ILE A 982 7.39 16.37 30.84
N MET A 983 6.85 17.03 31.87
CA MET A 983 6.07 18.26 31.68
C MET A 983 6.87 19.35 30.97
N ALA A 984 8.15 19.51 31.35
CA ALA A 984 9.05 20.44 30.69
C ALA A 984 9.30 20.11 29.20
N GLN A 985 9.26 18.84 28.79
CA GLN A 985 9.34 18.45 27.37
C GLN A 985 8.12 18.91 26.57
N TYR A 986 6.95 18.96 27.20
CA TYR A 986 5.74 19.54 26.65
C TYR A 986 5.66 21.07 26.81
N GLY A 987 6.68 21.71 27.40
CA GLY A 987 6.68 23.16 27.63
C GLY A 987 5.65 23.62 28.67
N LEU A 988 5.29 22.75 29.61
CA LEU A 988 4.31 22.99 30.68
C LEU A 988 4.95 23.12 32.06
#